data_AF-A0A971N925-F1
#
_entry.id   AF-A0A971N925-F1
#
_cell.length_a   1.000
_cell.length_b   1.000
_cell.length_c   1.000
_cell.angle_alpha   90.00
_cell.angle_beta   90.00
_cell.angle_gamma   90.00
#
_symmetry.space_group_name_H-M   'P 1'
#
loop_
_entity.id
_entity.type
_entity.pdbx_description
1 polymer ?
#
loop_
_entity_poly.entity_id
_entity_poly.type
_entity_poly.pdbx_seq_one_letter_code
_entity_poly.pdbx_strand_id
1 'polypeptide(L)'
;MANDALHESGSIFGKQGKIFEKQGESTDLALMVDALAQEESSPWDASRIRDALIIEAGVDPATAEGIAIEVEEELLRYGRSHVTTTIIREMVNVKLFQRGLEAKLADHSRIGLPVHDLEKMMLTKNKENSNTSHNPESINLSIAEMVLKEYALTKVFTKDIADAHLKGDIHLHDLGMVNRPYCSGQSVAYVARYGLNIPSITSVSNPAKHADVLLAHILKMTSVLQNHFAGAIGWDAVNMYFAPYLVGWTYEQHKQLAQQLIFEFNQLAGGRGGQVAFTDINLYYEIPNHFRDVPAIGPGGKFTGKTYADYDAESKMFVKALFDVYMSGDSRGQPFFFPKPLLHITDYFFKEPGWEEFLDQACELSSEKGNTYFVFDRGGVAKLSECCRLSFELTPEDLDEAKHPWKMRYCALQNVTLNLPRAAYRCNGDEETLFEIIDEEMELAAKAHLQKRAFIKSILDLGLHGPLAALCVSHDDEGYLRMRKASHLIGILGLNEMVEAVTGCQLHESKHAEQLGQAVIQYMDLKCQQLSERLGLKIVLEQTPAESTALRFAKLDLRTYPDVARKYIKGSFDTGEIYYTNSTHLNYKLVQDPIDKVTREGVLHPMIKAGAITHVWMGEHKPDPKALASFVIKTFRHSENAQVAFSPEFTICNECNHIERGLSDSCSRCGSADVDGITRVTGYFTRTSSWNAGKRGELRDRARGPVKAPA
;
A
#
# COMPACT_ATOMS: atom_id res chain seq x y z
N MET A 1 1.80 48.63 -45.15
CA MET A 1 0.66 49.06 -44.30
C MET A 1 0.25 47.80 -43.55
N ALA A 2 0.77 47.61 -42.34
CA ALA A 2 0.04 47.79 -41.06
C ALA A 2 -1.10 46.76 -40.94
N ASN A 3 -1.27 45.97 -39.89
CA ASN A 3 -0.73 45.93 -38.53
C ASN A 3 -1.16 44.58 -37.89
N ASP A 4 -0.40 44.11 -36.88
CA ASP A 4 -0.81 43.56 -35.56
C ASP A 4 -2.09 42.70 -35.42
N ALA A 5 -2.21 41.69 -34.56
CA ALA A 5 -1.39 40.96 -33.58
C ALA A 5 -2.37 39.97 -32.91
N LEU A 6 -1.88 38.86 -32.35
CA LEU A 6 -2.16 38.46 -30.96
C LEU A 6 -1.43 37.15 -30.59
N HIS A 7 -0.85 37.22 -29.40
CA HIS A 7 -0.08 36.26 -28.64
C HIS A 7 -0.90 35.06 -28.16
N GLU A 8 -0.20 33.93 -27.92
CA GLU A 8 -0.35 33.03 -26.75
C GLU A 8 0.94 32.15 -26.67
N SER A 9 1.99 32.56 -25.96
CA SER A 9 2.30 32.26 -24.55
C SER A 9 2.55 30.77 -24.22
N GLY A 10 3.84 30.39 -24.24
CA GLY A 10 4.51 29.74 -23.10
C GLY A 10 4.07 28.33 -22.67
N SER A 11 4.53 27.30 -23.38
CA SER A 11 4.66 25.94 -22.82
C SER A 11 5.98 25.84 -22.02
N ILE A 12 5.93 26.15 -20.73
CA ILE A 12 7.01 25.85 -19.76
C ILE A 12 6.84 24.40 -19.30
N PHE A 13 7.21 23.45 -20.15
CA PHE A 13 7.45 22.07 -19.73
C PHE A 13 8.93 21.78 -19.92
N GLY A 14 9.64 21.58 -18.81
CA GLY A 14 11.01 21.06 -18.83
C GLY A 14 11.04 19.78 -19.67
N LYS A 15 11.95 19.73 -20.64
CA LYS A 15 12.17 18.54 -21.47
C LYS A 15 12.46 17.37 -20.53
N GLN A 16 11.50 16.47 -20.37
CA GLN A 16 11.73 15.13 -19.83
C GLN A 16 12.68 14.42 -20.81
N GLY A 17 13.99 14.54 -20.54
CA GLY A 17 15.04 13.87 -21.29
C GLY A 17 14.94 12.36 -21.15
N LYS A 18 15.35 11.64 -22.18
CA LYS A 18 15.52 10.18 -22.17
C LYS A 18 16.52 9.82 -21.07
N ILE A 19 16.04 9.23 -19.98
CA ILE A 19 16.82 8.94 -18.75
C ILE A 19 17.88 7.83 -18.94
N PHE A 20 17.95 7.19 -20.10
CA PHE A 20 18.91 6.10 -20.36
C PHE A 20 19.66 6.33 -21.68
N GLU A 21 20.66 7.22 -21.70
CA GLU A 21 21.74 7.14 -22.67
C GLU A 21 22.87 6.26 -22.12
N LYS A 22 23.58 5.53 -23.00
CA LYS A 22 24.69 4.65 -22.64
C LYS A 22 25.89 5.49 -22.15
N GLN A 23 25.94 5.79 -20.85
CA GLN A 23 27.17 6.22 -20.17
C GLN A 23 27.27 5.52 -18.80
N GLY A 24 28.35 4.74 -18.63
CA GLY A 24 28.70 3.94 -17.44
C GLY A 24 27.80 2.72 -17.24
N GLU A 25 28.35 1.50 -17.23
CA GLU A 25 27.56 0.36 -16.74
C GLU A 25 27.28 0.57 -15.24
N SER A 26 26.09 0.21 -14.74
CA SER A 26 25.80 0.26 -13.29
C SER A 26 26.83 -0.51 -12.47
N THR A 27 27.42 -1.53 -13.10
CA THR A 27 28.55 -2.30 -12.60
C THR A 27 29.78 -1.43 -12.38
N ASP A 28 30.12 -0.53 -13.31
CA ASP A 28 31.24 0.39 -13.16
C ASP A 28 31.02 1.33 -11.97
N LEU A 29 29.81 1.88 -11.81
CA LEU A 29 29.45 2.72 -10.67
C LEU A 29 29.54 1.98 -9.32
N ALA A 30 29.17 0.69 -9.29
CA ALA A 30 29.18 -0.13 -8.09
C ALA A 30 30.59 -0.70 -7.76
N LEU A 31 31.39 -1.03 -8.77
CA LEU A 31 32.76 -1.53 -8.61
C LEU A 31 33.74 -0.39 -8.32
N MET A 32 33.49 0.81 -8.85
CA MET A 32 34.22 2.04 -8.50
C MET A 32 33.73 2.59 -7.15
N VAL A 33 33.72 1.74 -6.10
CA VAL A 33 33.62 2.14 -4.68
C VAL A 33 34.63 3.27 -4.35
N ASP A 34 35.63 3.45 -5.21
CA ASP A 34 36.68 4.47 -5.25
C ASP A 34 36.26 5.94 -5.43
N ALA A 35 34.99 6.29 -5.67
CA ALA A 35 34.58 7.70 -5.77
C ALA A 35 34.73 8.52 -4.46
N LEU A 36 35.14 7.88 -3.35
CA LEU A 36 35.35 8.57 -2.06
C LEU A 36 36.75 8.36 -1.44
N ALA A 37 37.64 7.53 -1.99
CA ALA A 37 38.86 7.15 -1.25
C ALA A 37 40.17 6.99 -2.06
N GLN A 38 40.16 6.93 -3.39
CA GLN A 38 41.37 7.20 -4.17
C GLN A 38 41.21 8.49 -4.96
N GLU A 39 41.94 9.51 -4.52
CA GLU A 39 42.19 10.72 -5.30
C GLU A 39 42.93 10.33 -6.59
N GLU A 40 42.20 9.95 -7.65
CA GLU A 40 42.73 10.11 -9.01
C GLU A 40 42.90 11.62 -9.23
N SER A 41 44.06 12.14 -8.82
CA SER A 41 44.46 13.51 -9.05
C SER A 41 44.62 13.71 -10.55
N SER A 42 43.57 14.21 -11.18
CA SER A 42 43.61 14.68 -12.56
C SER A 42 44.19 16.09 -12.61
N PRO A 43 44.97 16.43 -13.65
CA PRO A 43 45.26 17.83 -13.94
C PRO A 43 43.97 18.65 -14.03
N TRP A 44 44.03 19.90 -13.57
CA TRP A 44 42.90 20.82 -13.66
C TRP A 44 42.49 21.05 -15.12
N ASP A 45 41.20 20.95 -15.40
CA ASP A 45 40.59 21.20 -16.70
C ASP A 45 39.17 21.75 -16.53
N ALA A 46 39.01 23.06 -16.73
CA ALA A 46 37.73 23.75 -16.59
C ALA A 46 36.68 23.28 -17.62
N SER A 47 37.10 22.70 -18.76
CA SER A 47 36.17 22.20 -19.78
C SER A 47 35.29 21.07 -19.26
N ARG A 48 35.75 20.32 -18.25
CA ARG A 48 34.96 19.29 -17.57
C ARG A 48 33.73 19.85 -16.86
N ILE A 49 33.80 21.07 -16.34
CA ILE A 49 32.64 21.76 -15.72
C ILE A 49 31.60 22.08 -16.78
N ARG A 50 32.05 22.65 -17.90
CA ARG A 50 31.18 22.96 -19.03
C ARG A 50 30.51 21.69 -19.55
N ASP A 51 31.27 20.65 -19.80
CA ASP A 51 30.77 19.41 -20.37
C ASP A 51 29.75 18.75 -19.42
N ALA A 52 30.03 18.73 -18.11
CA ALA A 52 29.08 18.27 -17.10
C ALA A 52 27.78 19.10 -17.08
N LEU A 53 27.86 20.43 -17.16
CA LEU A 53 26.68 21.30 -17.21
C LEU A 53 25.83 21.10 -18.47
N ILE A 54 26.46 20.84 -19.61
CA ILE A 54 25.78 20.54 -20.88
C ILE A 54 25.12 19.17 -20.79
N ILE A 55 25.84 18.14 -20.32
CA ILE A 55 25.36 16.75 -20.30
C ILE A 55 24.29 16.55 -19.23
N GLU A 56 24.54 16.99 -18.00
CA GLU A 56 23.71 16.64 -16.84
C GLU A 56 22.52 17.60 -16.67
N ALA A 57 22.72 18.89 -16.95
CA ALA A 57 21.69 19.91 -16.76
C ALA A 57 21.16 20.49 -18.07
N GLY A 58 21.77 20.19 -19.23
CA GLY A 58 21.37 20.76 -20.51
C GLY A 58 21.49 22.28 -20.55
N VAL A 59 22.49 22.85 -19.88
CA VAL A 59 22.81 24.28 -19.97
C VAL A 59 23.36 24.55 -21.37
N ASP A 60 23.03 25.71 -21.96
CA ASP A 60 23.55 26.04 -23.28
C ASP A 60 25.09 26.22 -23.24
N PRO A 61 25.81 25.88 -24.33
CA PRO A 61 27.27 25.87 -24.30
C PRO A 61 27.92 27.21 -23.90
N ALA A 62 27.33 28.34 -24.28
CA ALA A 62 27.90 29.65 -23.97
C ALA A 62 27.76 29.98 -22.48
N THR A 63 26.59 29.72 -21.89
CA THR A 63 26.38 29.89 -20.45
C THR A 63 27.23 28.90 -19.65
N ALA A 64 27.34 27.65 -20.09
CA ALA A 64 28.15 26.63 -19.43
C ALA A 64 29.65 27.00 -19.43
N GLU A 65 30.17 27.53 -20.54
CA GLU A 65 31.55 28.03 -20.64
C GLU A 65 31.75 29.23 -19.69
N GLY A 66 30.82 30.18 -19.66
CA GLY A 66 30.90 31.33 -18.74
C GLY A 66 30.91 30.92 -17.27
N ILE A 67 30.11 29.92 -16.88
CA ILE A 67 30.12 29.38 -15.51
C ILE A 67 31.44 28.67 -15.21
N ALA A 68 31.97 27.88 -16.16
CA ALA A 68 33.23 27.18 -15.99
C ALA A 68 34.40 28.14 -15.73
N ILE A 69 34.48 29.23 -16.50
CA ILE A 69 35.49 30.28 -16.33
C ILE A 69 35.36 30.96 -14.95
N GLU A 70 34.15 31.34 -14.53
CA GLU A 70 33.95 32.00 -13.24
C GLU A 70 34.33 31.10 -12.05
N VAL A 71 34.00 29.81 -12.13
CA VAL A 71 34.37 28.83 -11.10
C VAL A 71 35.88 28.62 -11.07
N GLU A 72 36.53 28.54 -12.24
CA GLU A 72 37.99 28.47 -12.37
C GLU A 72 38.69 29.68 -11.75
N GLU A 73 38.26 30.90 -12.09
CA GLU A 73 38.81 32.14 -11.53
C GLU A 73 38.68 32.20 -10.01
N GLU A 74 37.55 31.75 -9.47
CA GLU A 74 37.28 31.73 -8.04
C GLU A 74 38.15 30.69 -7.31
N LEU A 75 38.34 29.51 -7.90
CA LEU A 75 39.24 28.48 -7.38
C LEU A 75 40.71 28.93 -7.37
N LEU A 76 41.18 29.56 -8.46
CA LEU A 76 42.52 30.10 -8.55
C LEU A 76 42.75 31.21 -7.50
N ARG A 77 41.74 32.04 -7.23
CA ARG A 77 41.81 33.09 -6.20
C ARG A 77 42.04 32.54 -4.80
N TYR A 78 41.49 31.38 -4.45
CA TYR A 78 41.67 30.76 -3.14
C TYR A 78 43.01 30.05 -2.95
N GLY A 79 43.81 29.88 -4.02
CA GLY A 79 45.21 29.45 -3.94
C GLY A 79 45.40 28.03 -3.38
N ARG A 80 44.42 27.14 -3.55
CA ARG A 80 44.50 25.73 -3.10
C ARG A 80 45.09 24.85 -4.20
N SER A 81 45.96 23.92 -3.82
CA SER A 81 46.57 22.97 -4.75
C SER A 81 45.68 21.76 -5.07
N HIS A 82 44.61 21.55 -4.30
CA HIS A 82 43.70 20.41 -4.43
C HIS A 82 42.26 20.88 -4.16
N VAL A 83 41.32 20.40 -4.97
CA VAL A 83 39.88 20.65 -4.82
C VAL A 83 39.10 19.39 -5.18
N THR A 84 38.04 19.09 -4.43
CA THR A 84 37.18 17.94 -4.70
C THR A 84 36.09 18.29 -5.71
N THR A 85 35.62 17.29 -6.46
CA THR A 85 34.49 17.44 -7.39
C THR A 85 33.22 17.95 -6.70
N THR A 86 33.00 17.59 -5.43
CA THR A 86 31.89 18.10 -4.61
C THR A 86 31.97 19.61 -4.43
N ILE A 87 33.14 20.16 -4.09
CA ILE A 87 33.30 21.62 -3.91
C ILE A 87 33.08 22.34 -5.24
N ILE A 88 33.65 21.82 -6.33
CA ILE A 88 33.44 22.37 -7.68
C ILE A 88 31.94 22.39 -8.01
N ARG A 89 31.23 21.27 -7.77
CA ARG A 89 29.80 21.15 -8.03
C ARG A 89 28.97 22.16 -7.24
N GLU A 90 29.29 22.40 -5.97
CA GLU A 90 28.59 23.41 -5.17
C GLU A 90 28.90 24.84 -5.63
N MET A 91 30.12 25.14 -6.06
CA MET A 91 30.44 26.45 -6.64
C MET A 91 29.67 26.69 -7.93
N VAL A 92 29.56 25.67 -8.80
CA VAL A 92 28.73 25.70 -10.01
C VAL A 92 27.25 25.91 -9.65
N ASN A 93 26.73 25.22 -8.64
CA ASN A 93 25.36 25.39 -8.14
C ASN A 93 25.09 26.84 -7.71
N VAL A 94 26.05 27.48 -7.02
CA VAL A 94 25.95 28.91 -6.67
C VAL A 94 25.85 29.79 -7.92
N LYS A 95 26.63 29.50 -8.97
CA LYS A 95 26.55 30.26 -10.23
C LYS A 95 25.23 30.07 -10.97
N LEU A 96 24.68 28.86 -10.98
CA LEU A 96 23.35 28.57 -11.53
C LEU A 96 22.26 29.31 -10.76
N PHE A 97 22.34 29.32 -9.43
CA PHE A 97 21.43 30.05 -8.56
C PHE A 97 21.47 31.56 -8.81
N GLN A 98 22.67 32.15 -8.87
CA GLN A 98 22.87 33.59 -9.14
C GLN A 98 22.27 34.05 -10.48
N ARG A 99 22.16 33.14 -11.45
CA ARG A 99 21.62 33.40 -12.80
C ARG A 99 20.11 33.14 -12.91
N GLY A 100 19.43 32.74 -11.83
CA GLY A 100 18.02 32.37 -11.88
C GLY A 100 17.76 31.15 -12.76
N LEU A 101 18.68 30.17 -12.76
CA LEU A 101 18.57 28.93 -13.51
C LEU A 101 18.14 27.78 -12.59
N GLU A 102 17.06 27.94 -11.83
CA GLU A 102 16.66 27.00 -10.77
C GLU A 102 16.37 25.58 -11.29
N ALA A 103 15.82 25.46 -12.49
CA ALA A 103 15.60 24.14 -13.12
C ALA A 103 16.93 23.42 -13.41
N LYS A 104 17.93 24.16 -13.89
CA LYS A 104 19.27 23.64 -14.19
C LYS A 104 20.04 23.31 -12.91
N LEU A 105 19.86 24.12 -11.88
CA LEU A 105 20.38 23.87 -10.54
C LEU A 105 19.84 22.54 -10.01
N ALA A 106 18.52 22.36 -10.00
CA ALA A 106 17.90 21.10 -9.56
C ALA A 106 18.39 19.90 -10.39
N ASP A 107 18.72 20.11 -11.66
CA ASP A 107 19.26 19.05 -12.50
C ASP A 107 20.71 18.68 -12.18
N HIS A 108 21.54 19.66 -11.83
CA HIS A 108 22.95 19.50 -11.51
C HIS A 108 23.23 19.16 -10.04
N SER A 109 22.29 19.45 -9.12
CA SER A 109 22.44 19.16 -7.70
C SER A 109 22.56 17.65 -7.41
N ARG A 110 23.37 17.32 -6.41
CA ARG A 110 23.53 15.94 -5.94
C ARG A 110 22.37 15.57 -5.02
N ILE A 111 21.81 14.38 -5.23
CA ILE A 111 20.92 13.73 -4.28
C ILE A 111 21.80 12.94 -3.30
N GLY A 112 21.62 13.15 -2.00
CA GLY A 112 22.46 12.51 -0.99
C GLY A 112 21.97 12.77 0.43
N LEU A 113 22.50 11.99 1.38
CA LEU A 113 22.17 12.12 2.79
C LEU A 113 23.27 12.85 3.54
N PRO A 114 22.94 13.83 4.41
CA PRO A 114 23.89 14.37 5.36
C PRO A 114 24.48 13.25 6.22
N VAL A 115 25.79 13.31 6.50
CA VAL A 115 26.51 12.29 7.27
C VAL A 115 25.84 12.04 8.63
N HIS A 116 25.46 13.11 9.34
CA HIS A 116 24.78 13.03 10.62
C HIS A 116 23.44 12.27 10.54
N ASP A 117 22.67 12.44 9.46
CA ASP A 117 21.39 11.75 9.30
C ASP A 117 21.60 10.27 9.02
N LEU A 118 22.61 9.93 8.20
CA LEU A 118 23.02 8.55 7.96
C LEU A 118 23.45 7.85 9.26
N GLU A 119 24.31 8.48 10.06
CA GLU A 119 24.74 7.97 11.37
C GLU A 119 23.55 7.75 12.31
N LYS A 120 22.61 8.70 12.35
CA LYS A 120 21.39 8.58 13.15
C LYS A 120 20.52 7.41 12.69
N MET A 121 20.39 7.19 11.38
CA MET A 121 19.61 6.08 10.82
C MET A 121 20.22 4.71 11.15
N MET A 122 21.55 4.62 11.24
CA MET A 122 22.21 3.38 11.65
C MET A 122 21.94 3.02 13.11
N LEU A 123 21.62 4.00 13.95
CA LEU A 123 21.44 3.83 15.39
C LEU A 123 19.97 3.85 15.84
N THR A 124 19.05 4.31 15.00
CA THR A 124 17.65 4.52 15.38
C THR A 124 16.67 3.82 14.45
N LYS A 125 15.71 3.10 15.04
CA LYS A 125 14.67 2.38 14.28
C LYS A 125 13.67 3.36 13.64
N ASN A 126 13.48 3.24 12.33
CA ASN A 126 12.38 3.88 11.60
C ASN A 126 11.04 3.21 11.95
N LYS A 127 10.00 4.01 12.24
CA LYS A 127 8.64 3.55 12.60
C LYS A 127 7.57 4.06 11.63
N GLU A 128 7.94 4.45 10.41
CA GLU A 128 6.98 4.83 9.35
C GLU A 128 6.06 3.67 8.98
N ASN A 129 6.59 2.44 8.96
CA ASN A 129 5.89 1.20 8.66
C ASN A 129 6.11 0.20 9.82
N SER A 130 5.05 -0.26 10.47
CA SER A 130 5.15 -1.14 11.65
C SER A 130 5.69 -2.54 11.34
N ASN A 131 5.73 -2.94 10.07
CA ASN A 131 6.22 -4.23 9.59
C ASN A 131 7.73 -4.29 9.36
N THR A 132 8.46 -3.18 9.59
CA THR A 132 9.92 -3.18 9.49
C THR A 132 10.56 -3.57 10.82
N SER A 133 11.57 -4.42 10.74
CA SER A 133 12.45 -4.77 11.86
C SER A 133 13.60 -3.75 11.99
N HIS A 134 14.40 -3.84 13.05
CA HIS A 134 15.65 -3.07 13.14
C HIS A 134 16.83 -4.00 12.87
N ASN A 135 17.32 -4.01 11.63
CA ASN A 135 18.43 -4.83 11.18
C ASN A 135 19.14 -4.16 9.97
N PRO A 136 20.30 -4.65 9.51
CA PRO A 136 21.05 -4.03 8.43
C PRO A 136 20.25 -3.82 7.14
N GLU A 137 19.39 -4.75 6.77
CA GLU A 137 18.59 -4.65 5.54
C GLU A 137 17.48 -3.60 5.67
N SER A 138 16.89 -3.44 6.86
CA SER A 138 15.91 -2.39 7.14
C SER A 138 16.56 -1.00 7.13
N ILE A 139 17.84 -0.90 7.52
CA ILE A 139 18.64 0.32 7.42
C ILE A 139 18.97 0.63 5.95
N ASN A 140 19.44 -0.37 5.18
CA ASN A 140 19.67 -0.23 3.74
C ASN A 140 18.42 0.25 3.00
N LEU A 141 17.27 -0.36 3.33
CA LEU A 141 15.97 0.06 2.79
C LEU A 141 15.67 1.52 3.14
N SER A 142 15.83 1.92 4.40
CA SER A 142 15.57 3.31 4.82
C SER A 142 16.48 4.32 4.11
N ILE A 143 17.75 4.00 3.91
CA ILE A 143 18.72 4.82 3.18
C ILE A 143 18.28 4.97 1.72
N ALA A 144 17.97 3.85 1.06
CA ALA A 144 17.51 3.84 -0.32
C ALA A 144 16.20 4.63 -0.49
N GLU A 145 15.25 4.49 0.44
CA GLU A 145 13.98 5.20 0.40
C GLU A 145 14.17 6.71 0.48
N MET A 146 15.07 7.23 1.31
CA MET A 146 15.29 8.68 1.39
C MET A 146 15.84 9.26 0.09
N VAL A 147 16.83 8.59 -0.50
CA VAL A 147 17.41 8.98 -1.79
C VAL A 147 16.35 8.91 -2.90
N LEU A 148 15.54 7.85 -2.94
CA LEU A 148 14.50 7.67 -3.94
C LEU A 148 13.33 8.65 -3.75
N LYS A 149 12.98 9.02 -2.51
CA LYS A 149 11.97 10.06 -2.20
C LYS A 149 12.39 11.40 -2.79
N GLU A 150 13.64 11.81 -2.59
CA GLU A 150 14.18 13.05 -3.15
C GLU A 150 14.25 13.00 -4.68
N TYR A 151 14.73 11.90 -5.25
CA TYR A 151 14.71 11.69 -6.71
C TYR A 151 13.30 11.79 -7.28
N ALA A 152 12.31 11.16 -6.63
CA ALA A 152 10.93 11.20 -7.09
C ALA A 152 10.37 12.62 -7.13
N LEU A 153 10.56 13.39 -6.05
CA LEU A 153 10.04 14.75 -5.95
C LEU A 153 10.76 15.75 -6.87
N THR A 154 12.01 15.48 -7.23
CA THR A 154 12.80 16.36 -8.10
C THR A 154 12.68 16.00 -9.58
N LYS A 155 12.60 14.70 -9.90
CA LYS A 155 12.78 14.20 -11.28
C LYS A 155 11.56 13.46 -11.85
N VAL A 156 10.74 12.84 -11.00
CA VAL A 156 9.57 12.07 -11.47
C VAL A 156 8.33 12.97 -11.49
N PHE A 157 8.13 13.76 -10.44
CA PHE A 157 6.96 14.62 -10.29
C PHE A 157 7.25 16.07 -10.64
N THR A 158 6.27 16.76 -11.22
CA THR A 158 6.38 18.21 -11.45
C THR A 158 6.36 18.99 -10.13
N LYS A 159 6.94 20.20 -10.15
CA LYS A 159 7.09 21.04 -8.96
C LYS A 159 5.80 21.28 -8.19
N ASP A 160 4.68 21.52 -8.87
CA ASP A 160 3.37 21.70 -8.25
C ASP A 160 2.92 20.49 -7.43
N ILE A 161 3.15 19.28 -7.94
CA ILE A 161 2.82 18.02 -7.24
C ILE A 161 3.79 17.79 -6.07
N ALA A 162 5.08 18.04 -6.29
CA ALA A 162 6.09 17.92 -5.25
C ALA A 162 5.81 18.90 -4.10
N ASP A 163 5.47 20.15 -4.42
CA ASP A 163 5.11 21.19 -3.45
C ASP A 163 3.83 20.80 -2.69
N ALA A 164 2.80 20.31 -3.38
CA ALA A 164 1.56 19.84 -2.75
C ALA A 164 1.82 18.67 -1.78
N HIS A 165 2.71 17.74 -2.16
CA HIS A 165 3.16 16.67 -1.27
C HIS A 165 3.90 17.21 -0.04
N LEU A 166 4.91 18.06 -0.26
CA LEU A 166 5.79 18.59 0.79
C LEU A 166 5.01 19.46 1.79
N LYS A 167 4.09 20.29 1.28
CA LYS A 167 3.19 21.10 2.11
C LYS A 167 2.21 20.22 2.89
N GLY A 168 1.74 19.12 2.29
CA GLY A 168 0.75 18.22 2.90
C GLY A 168 -0.68 18.43 2.42
N ASP A 169 -0.87 18.98 1.22
CA ASP A 169 -2.17 19.04 0.54
C ASP A 169 -2.54 17.65 0.02
N ILE A 170 -1.55 16.94 -0.53
CA ILE A 170 -1.65 15.53 -0.92
C ILE A 170 -0.54 14.68 -0.29
N HIS A 171 -0.68 13.37 -0.37
CA HIS A 171 0.35 12.40 0.01
C HIS A 171 0.54 11.37 -1.08
N LEU A 172 1.71 11.41 -1.73
CA LEU A 172 2.18 10.37 -2.64
C LEU A 172 2.70 9.21 -1.79
N HIS A 173 2.03 8.06 -1.84
CA HIS A 173 2.47 6.87 -1.11
C HIS A 173 3.69 6.23 -1.76
N ASP A 174 4.51 5.58 -0.93
CA ASP A 174 5.66 4.76 -1.34
C ASP A 174 6.64 5.47 -2.28
N LEU A 175 6.86 6.78 -2.07
CA LEU A 175 7.86 7.55 -2.81
C LEU A 175 9.27 6.93 -2.73
N GLY A 176 9.60 6.26 -1.62
CA GLY A 176 10.85 5.54 -1.45
C GLY A 176 10.99 4.30 -2.34
N MET A 177 9.89 3.88 -2.98
CA MET A 177 9.83 2.81 -3.97
C MET A 177 9.24 3.33 -5.29
N VAL A 178 9.56 4.57 -5.68
CA VAL A 178 9.01 5.21 -6.89
C VAL A 178 9.27 4.41 -8.19
N ASN A 179 10.24 3.51 -8.21
CA ASN A 179 10.62 2.71 -9.37
C ASN A 179 9.76 1.46 -9.59
N ARG A 180 8.74 1.21 -8.76
CA ARG A 180 7.85 0.05 -8.90
C ARG A 180 6.37 0.42 -8.68
N PRO A 181 5.42 -0.42 -9.15
CA PRO A 181 3.99 -0.26 -8.86
C PRO A 181 3.66 -0.38 -7.37
N TYR A 182 2.46 0.05 -6.98
CA TYR A 182 2.00 0.02 -5.59
C TYR A 182 1.73 -1.42 -5.12
N CYS A 183 0.58 -2.01 -5.41
CA CYS A 183 0.22 -3.34 -4.93
C CYS A 183 -0.38 -4.20 -6.03
N SER A 184 -0.55 -5.49 -5.74
CA SER A 184 -1.10 -6.42 -6.73
C SER A 184 -1.90 -7.53 -6.07
N GLY A 185 -2.71 -8.20 -6.87
CA GLY A 185 -2.98 -9.57 -6.55
C GLY A 185 -3.24 -10.45 -7.75
N GLN A 186 -3.24 -11.72 -7.41
CA GLN A 186 -2.64 -12.76 -8.22
C GLN A 186 -3.53 -13.99 -8.25
N SER A 187 -3.60 -14.60 -9.43
CA SER A 187 -4.22 -15.89 -9.60
C SER A 187 -3.23 -17.03 -9.38
N VAL A 188 -3.57 -17.94 -8.47
CA VAL A 188 -2.83 -19.21 -8.28
C VAL A 188 -2.79 -20.02 -9.58
N ALA A 189 -3.81 -19.90 -10.44
CA ALA A 189 -3.86 -20.61 -11.72
C ALA A 189 -2.70 -20.24 -12.66
N TYR A 190 -2.14 -19.03 -12.58
CA TYR A 190 -0.97 -18.66 -13.37
C TYR A 190 0.23 -19.54 -13.02
N VAL A 191 0.53 -19.66 -11.73
CA VAL A 191 1.62 -20.49 -11.22
C VAL A 191 1.34 -21.97 -11.44
N ALA A 192 0.09 -22.41 -11.26
CA ALA A 192 -0.32 -23.78 -11.52
C ALA A 192 -0.14 -24.18 -13.00
N ARG A 193 -0.43 -23.27 -13.93
CA ARG A 193 -0.35 -23.51 -15.38
C ARG A 193 1.07 -23.43 -15.94
N TYR A 194 1.86 -22.45 -15.49
CA TYR A 194 3.15 -22.13 -16.10
C TYR A 194 4.36 -22.53 -15.25
N GLY A 195 4.16 -22.93 -14.00
CA GLY A 195 5.26 -23.18 -13.06
C GLY A 195 6.00 -21.89 -12.71
N LEU A 196 7.32 -21.96 -12.53
CA LEU A 196 8.17 -20.81 -12.26
C LEU A 196 9.22 -20.66 -13.35
N ASN A 197 8.96 -19.73 -14.27
CA ASN A 197 9.87 -19.34 -15.33
C ASN A 197 9.99 -17.82 -15.34
N ILE A 198 10.93 -17.27 -14.58
CA ILE A 198 11.07 -15.83 -14.34
C ILE A 198 12.56 -15.47 -14.38
N PRO A 199 12.97 -14.36 -15.01
CA PRO A 199 14.37 -13.98 -15.18
C PRO A 199 15.20 -13.95 -13.88
N SER A 200 14.58 -13.63 -12.74
CA SER A 200 15.24 -13.57 -11.44
C SER A 200 15.49 -14.93 -10.77
N ILE A 201 15.00 -16.03 -11.36
CA ILE A 201 15.15 -17.40 -10.85
C ILE A 201 15.97 -18.20 -11.87
N THR A 202 17.18 -18.62 -11.47
CA THR A 202 18.13 -19.32 -12.35
C THR A 202 17.66 -20.71 -12.78
N SER A 203 16.87 -21.37 -11.94
CA SER A 203 16.32 -22.71 -12.21
C SER A 203 14.83 -22.61 -12.56
N VAL A 204 14.50 -22.91 -13.82
CA VAL A 204 13.10 -22.94 -14.30
C VAL A 204 12.39 -24.19 -13.79
N SER A 205 11.22 -24.01 -13.19
CA SER A 205 10.39 -25.11 -12.64
C SER A 205 9.17 -25.36 -13.52
N ASN A 206 9.00 -26.61 -13.96
CA ASN A 206 7.76 -27.05 -14.63
C ASN A 206 6.55 -26.93 -13.68
N PRO A 207 5.31 -26.87 -14.20
CA PRO A 207 4.10 -26.89 -13.39
C PRO A 207 4.08 -27.97 -12.31
N ALA A 208 3.62 -27.60 -11.11
CA ALA A 208 3.59 -28.48 -9.94
C ALA A 208 2.69 -29.69 -10.18
N LYS A 209 3.13 -30.88 -9.74
CA LYS A 209 2.34 -32.13 -9.76
C LYS A 209 1.72 -32.48 -8.41
N HIS A 210 2.18 -31.85 -7.33
CA HIS A 210 1.74 -32.08 -5.96
C HIS A 210 1.44 -30.74 -5.29
N ALA A 211 0.54 -30.75 -4.30
CA ALA A 211 0.04 -29.53 -3.66
C ALA A 211 1.14 -28.77 -2.88
N ASP A 212 2.02 -29.49 -2.20
CA ASP A 212 3.20 -28.96 -1.51
C ASP A 212 4.17 -28.25 -2.47
N VAL A 213 4.36 -28.80 -3.68
CA VAL A 213 5.16 -28.16 -4.73
C VAL A 213 4.45 -26.92 -5.30
N LEU A 214 3.13 -26.95 -5.45
CA LEU A 214 2.36 -25.75 -5.86
C LEU A 214 2.50 -24.64 -4.81
N LEU A 215 2.34 -24.98 -3.54
CA LEU A 215 2.58 -24.05 -2.43
C LEU A 215 4.00 -23.49 -2.47
N ALA A 216 5.01 -24.35 -2.66
CA ALA A 216 6.38 -23.90 -2.83
C ALA A 216 6.49 -22.89 -3.98
N HIS A 217 5.89 -23.14 -5.13
CA HIS A 217 5.95 -22.21 -6.25
C HIS A 217 5.30 -20.86 -5.94
N ILE A 218 4.12 -20.85 -5.31
CA ILE A 218 3.42 -19.63 -4.90
C ILE A 218 4.26 -18.81 -3.92
N LEU A 219 4.93 -19.46 -2.96
CA LEU A 219 5.81 -18.79 -1.99
C LEU A 219 6.99 -18.11 -2.69
N LYS A 220 7.67 -18.80 -3.62
CA LYS A 220 8.79 -18.22 -4.37
C LYS A 220 8.31 -17.09 -5.29
N MET A 221 7.14 -17.25 -5.91
CA MET A 221 6.52 -16.18 -6.71
C MET A 221 6.21 -14.96 -5.84
N THR A 222 5.66 -15.15 -4.65
CA THR A 222 5.40 -14.09 -3.69
C THR A 222 6.68 -13.35 -3.33
N SER A 223 7.79 -14.05 -3.06
CA SER A 223 9.09 -13.42 -2.81
C SER A 223 9.60 -12.60 -3.98
N VAL A 224 9.39 -13.06 -5.22
CA VAL A 224 9.73 -12.27 -6.41
C VAL A 224 8.87 -11.01 -6.48
N LEU A 225 7.55 -11.14 -6.34
CA LEU A 225 6.61 -10.03 -6.45
C LEU A 225 6.77 -8.98 -5.36
N GLN A 226 7.08 -9.39 -4.12
CA GLN A 226 7.38 -8.46 -3.03
C GLN A 226 8.57 -7.53 -3.36
N ASN A 227 9.51 -7.97 -4.20
CA ASN A 227 10.61 -7.11 -4.66
C ASN A 227 10.23 -6.18 -5.83
N HIS A 228 9.06 -6.39 -6.44
CA HIS A 228 8.58 -5.66 -7.63
C HIS A 228 7.33 -4.83 -7.38
N PHE A 229 6.77 -4.86 -6.17
CA PHE A 229 5.65 -4.03 -5.71
C PHE A 229 6.01 -3.40 -4.36
N ALA A 230 5.46 -2.24 -4.04
CA ALA A 230 5.71 -1.56 -2.78
C ALA A 230 4.79 -2.03 -1.62
N GLY A 231 3.56 -2.40 -1.97
CA GLY A 231 2.49 -2.84 -1.07
C GLY A 231 2.27 -4.35 -1.11
N ALA A 232 1.04 -4.77 -0.76
CA ALA A 232 0.76 -6.19 -0.59
C ALA A 232 0.61 -6.98 -1.89
N ILE A 233 0.76 -8.30 -1.72
CA ILE A 233 0.51 -9.33 -2.71
C ILE A 233 -0.68 -10.17 -2.25
N GLY A 234 -1.82 -10.02 -2.91
CA GLY A 234 -3.01 -10.85 -2.69
C GLY A 234 -2.99 -12.11 -3.56
N TRP A 235 -3.48 -13.24 -3.03
CA TRP A 235 -3.72 -14.46 -3.80
C TRP A 235 -5.20 -14.82 -3.76
N ASP A 236 -5.80 -14.91 -4.95
CA ASP A 236 -7.23 -15.17 -5.07
C ASP A 236 -7.60 -16.65 -5.01
N ALA A 237 -8.80 -16.92 -4.48
CA ALA A 237 -9.48 -18.22 -4.39
C ALA A 237 -8.53 -19.40 -4.07
N VAL A 238 -7.67 -19.22 -3.06
CA VAL A 238 -6.56 -20.15 -2.77
C VAL A 238 -7.09 -21.56 -2.53
N ASN A 239 -8.13 -21.71 -1.70
CA ASN A 239 -8.67 -23.02 -1.40
C ASN A 239 -9.31 -23.71 -2.62
N MET A 240 -9.86 -22.94 -3.56
CA MET A 240 -10.41 -23.47 -4.82
C MET A 240 -9.29 -23.96 -5.75
N TYR A 241 -8.24 -23.16 -5.96
CA TYR A 241 -7.17 -23.51 -6.89
C TYR A 241 -6.31 -24.69 -6.42
N PHE A 242 -6.23 -24.91 -5.10
CA PHE A 242 -5.57 -26.10 -4.55
C PHE A 242 -6.43 -27.37 -4.66
N ALA A 243 -7.76 -27.26 -4.65
CA ALA A 243 -8.68 -28.39 -4.58
C ALA A 243 -8.40 -29.53 -5.60
N PRO A 244 -8.06 -29.26 -6.88
CA PRO A 244 -7.70 -30.31 -7.84
C PRO A 244 -6.48 -31.17 -7.46
N TYR A 245 -5.63 -30.70 -6.56
CA TYR A 245 -4.44 -31.40 -6.07
C TYR A 245 -4.71 -32.25 -4.82
N LEU A 246 -5.88 -32.09 -4.19
CA LEU A 246 -6.22 -32.66 -2.88
C LEU A 246 -7.22 -33.83 -2.98
N VAL A 247 -7.55 -34.28 -4.19
CA VAL A 247 -8.49 -35.38 -4.41
C VAL A 247 -8.03 -36.64 -3.68
N GLY A 248 -8.93 -37.19 -2.85
CA GLY A 248 -8.67 -38.39 -2.06
C GLY A 248 -7.80 -38.19 -0.82
N TRP A 249 -7.44 -36.96 -0.47
CA TRP A 249 -6.71 -36.67 0.77
C TRP A 249 -7.60 -36.77 2.00
N THR A 250 -7.01 -37.19 3.12
CA THR A 250 -7.66 -37.16 4.44
C THR A 250 -7.67 -35.75 5.01
N TYR A 251 -8.51 -35.49 6.01
CA TYR A 251 -8.53 -34.19 6.71
C TYR A 251 -7.18 -33.82 7.32
N GLU A 252 -6.46 -34.79 7.90
CA GLU A 252 -5.12 -34.57 8.47
C GLU A 252 -4.10 -34.12 7.42
N GLN A 253 -4.19 -34.63 6.18
CA GLN A 253 -3.33 -34.18 5.09
C GLN A 253 -3.66 -32.75 4.65
N HIS A 254 -4.95 -32.38 4.61
CA HIS A 254 -5.37 -30.99 4.36
C HIS A 254 -4.84 -30.06 5.46
N LYS A 255 -4.97 -30.47 6.73
CA LYS A 255 -4.48 -29.71 7.89
C LYS A 255 -2.96 -29.54 7.89
N GLN A 256 -2.21 -30.56 7.49
CA GLN A 256 -0.76 -30.46 7.35
C GLN A 256 -0.33 -29.48 6.25
N LEU A 257 -1.01 -29.49 5.11
CA LEU A 257 -0.74 -28.52 4.04
C LEU A 257 -1.15 -27.10 4.43
N ALA A 258 -2.28 -26.94 5.11
CA ALA A 258 -2.74 -25.66 5.66
C ALA A 258 -1.73 -25.10 6.67
N GLN A 259 -1.19 -25.97 7.53
CA GLN A 259 -0.11 -25.62 8.46
C GLN A 259 1.11 -25.13 7.70
N GLN A 260 1.59 -25.89 6.71
CA GLN A 260 2.73 -25.47 5.90
C GLN A 260 2.48 -24.12 5.24
N LEU A 261 1.30 -23.90 4.64
CA LEU A 261 0.95 -22.65 3.98
C LEU A 261 1.04 -21.46 4.92
N ILE A 262 0.35 -21.52 6.06
CA ILE A 262 0.27 -20.39 6.99
C ILE A 262 1.64 -20.08 7.58
N PHE A 263 2.41 -21.10 8.00
CA PHE A 263 3.73 -20.88 8.59
C PHE A 263 4.74 -20.33 7.59
N GLU A 264 4.80 -20.87 6.38
CA GLU A 264 5.73 -20.41 5.34
C GLU A 264 5.45 -18.95 4.95
N PHE A 265 4.18 -18.56 4.77
CA PHE A 265 3.82 -17.17 4.48
C PHE A 265 4.21 -16.21 5.60
N ASN A 266 4.01 -16.56 6.88
CA ASN A 266 4.48 -15.73 8.00
C ASN A 266 6.01 -15.63 8.05
N GLN A 267 6.72 -16.64 7.55
CA GLN A 267 8.17 -16.73 7.61
C GLN A 267 8.87 -16.12 6.38
N LEU A 268 8.14 -15.74 5.33
CA LEU A 268 8.70 -15.05 4.14
C LEU A 268 9.52 -13.81 4.51
N ALA A 269 9.09 -13.09 5.56
CA ALA A 269 9.80 -11.94 6.12
C ALA A 269 11.25 -12.25 6.53
N GLY A 270 11.46 -13.45 7.08
CA GLY A 270 12.75 -13.89 7.61
C GLY A 270 13.76 -14.28 6.52
N GLY A 271 13.33 -14.43 5.26
CA GLY A 271 14.18 -14.91 4.17
C GLY A 271 15.13 -13.86 3.57
N ARG A 272 14.68 -12.60 3.44
CA ARG A 272 15.44 -11.37 3.06
C ARG A 272 14.54 -10.16 3.42
N GLY A 273 14.45 -9.69 4.65
CA GLY A 273 15.51 -9.07 5.45
C GLY A 273 15.09 -7.65 5.91
N GLY A 274 14.27 -6.90 5.17
CA GLY A 274 13.89 -5.51 5.53
C GLY A 274 12.45 -5.32 6.03
N GLN A 275 11.50 -6.08 5.49
CA GLN A 275 10.07 -5.92 5.74
C GLN A 275 9.33 -7.26 5.61
N VAL A 276 8.31 -7.47 6.45
CA VAL A 276 7.41 -8.62 6.33
C VAL A 276 6.64 -8.58 5.00
N ALA A 277 6.56 -9.73 4.32
CA ALA A 277 5.75 -9.90 3.13
C ALA A 277 4.27 -9.67 3.47
N PHE A 278 3.72 -8.55 3.02
CA PHE A 278 2.30 -8.29 3.23
C PHE A 278 1.51 -9.17 2.26
N THR A 279 0.83 -10.18 2.80
CA THR A 279 0.18 -11.22 2.01
C THR A 279 -1.23 -11.48 2.49
N ASP A 280 -2.15 -11.57 1.53
CA ASP A 280 -3.57 -11.79 1.76
C ASP A 280 -4.00 -12.99 0.93
N ILE A 281 -4.89 -13.82 1.47
CA ILE A 281 -5.49 -14.94 0.74
C ILE A 281 -7.00 -14.81 0.74
N ASN A 282 -7.60 -14.82 -0.45
CA ASN A 282 -9.05 -14.85 -0.59
C ASN A 282 -9.55 -16.29 -0.52
N LEU A 283 -10.54 -16.48 0.32
CA LEU A 283 -11.11 -17.77 0.68
C LEU A 283 -12.61 -17.73 0.50
N TYR A 284 -13.13 -18.82 -0.07
CA TYR A 284 -14.56 -19.00 -0.30
C TYR A 284 -15.00 -20.32 0.32
N TYR A 285 -16.19 -20.37 0.91
CA TYR A 285 -16.74 -21.65 1.38
C TYR A 285 -17.29 -22.46 0.21
N GLU A 286 -18.06 -21.80 -0.66
CA GLU A 286 -18.51 -22.31 -1.95
C GLU A 286 -17.48 -22.09 -3.05
N ILE A 287 -17.61 -22.84 -4.16
CA ILE A 287 -16.97 -22.43 -5.41
C ILE A 287 -17.67 -21.15 -5.92
N PRO A 288 -16.95 -20.01 -6.04
CA PRO A 288 -17.56 -18.75 -6.42
C PRO A 288 -18.13 -18.81 -7.83
N ASN A 289 -19.25 -18.11 -8.05
CA ASN A 289 -20.07 -18.27 -9.25
C ASN A 289 -19.30 -18.04 -10.57
N HIS A 290 -18.34 -17.11 -10.58
CA HIS A 290 -17.53 -16.78 -11.76
C HIS A 290 -16.46 -17.84 -12.10
N PHE A 291 -16.17 -18.77 -11.20
CA PHE A 291 -15.26 -19.91 -11.45
C PHE A 291 -15.96 -21.26 -11.51
N ARG A 292 -17.24 -21.36 -11.13
CA ARG A 292 -17.99 -22.62 -11.04
C ARG A 292 -17.86 -23.49 -12.29
N ASP A 293 -18.17 -22.93 -13.46
CA ASP A 293 -18.18 -23.65 -14.73
C ASP A 293 -16.84 -23.59 -15.48
N VAL A 294 -15.79 -23.06 -14.85
CA VAL A 294 -14.48 -22.90 -15.48
C VAL A 294 -13.71 -24.24 -15.42
N PRO A 295 -13.10 -24.70 -16.54
CA PRO A 295 -12.28 -25.90 -16.56
C PRO A 295 -11.14 -25.83 -15.54
N ALA A 296 -11.06 -26.82 -14.64
CA ALA A 296 -10.09 -26.83 -13.58
C ALA A 296 -8.69 -27.17 -14.08
N ILE A 297 -7.69 -26.42 -13.62
CA ILE A 297 -6.27 -26.73 -13.80
C ILE A 297 -5.80 -27.53 -12.59
N GLY A 298 -5.18 -28.68 -12.84
CA GLY A 298 -4.66 -29.57 -11.81
C GLY A 298 -3.20 -29.96 -12.03
N PRO A 299 -2.77 -31.09 -11.44
CA PRO A 299 -1.39 -31.56 -11.48
C PRO A 299 -0.71 -31.50 -12.85
N GLY A 300 0.48 -30.91 -12.89
CA GLY A 300 1.27 -30.71 -14.09
C GLY A 300 0.77 -29.59 -15.01
N GLY A 301 -0.07 -28.68 -14.50
CA GLY A 301 -0.59 -27.54 -15.25
C GLY A 301 -1.59 -27.90 -16.34
N LYS A 302 -2.17 -29.10 -16.25
CA LYS A 302 -3.11 -29.64 -17.24
C LYS A 302 -4.54 -29.44 -16.78
N PHE A 303 -5.45 -29.27 -17.74
CA PHE A 303 -6.87 -29.36 -17.46
C PHE A 303 -7.21 -30.77 -16.99
N THR A 304 -8.04 -30.86 -15.97
CA THR A 304 -8.41 -32.15 -15.35
C THR A 304 -9.54 -32.87 -16.10
N GLY A 305 -10.19 -32.18 -17.05
CA GLY A 305 -11.42 -32.64 -17.70
C GLY A 305 -12.69 -32.39 -16.87
N LYS A 306 -12.55 -31.76 -15.70
CA LYS A 306 -13.63 -31.33 -14.81
C LYS A 306 -13.65 -29.79 -14.69
N THR A 307 -14.72 -29.26 -14.13
CA THR A 307 -14.83 -27.84 -13.73
C THR A 307 -14.40 -27.64 -12.29
N TYR A 308 -14.20 -26.40 -11.83
CA TYR A 308 -13.93 -26.14 -10.42
C TYR A 308 -15.10 -26.52 -9.50
N ALA A 309 -16.35 -26.49 -10.00
CA ALA A 309 -17.52 -26.98 -9.24
C ALA A 309 -17.37 -28.44 -8.79
N ASP A 310 -16.71 -29.28 -9.58
CA ASP A 310 -16.52 -30.70 -9.28
C ASP A 310 -15.54 -30.96 -8.13
N TYR A 311 -14.86 -29.92 -7.63
CA TYR A 311 -13.89 -29.97 -6.52
C TYR A 311 -14.37 -29.22 -5.26
N ASP A 312 -15.69 -28.95 -5.16
CA ASP A 312 -16.30 -28.26 -4.03
C ASP A 312 -15.99 -28.93 -2.68
N ALA A 313 -16.04 -30.27 -2.63
CA ALA A 313 -15.76 -31.02 -1.41
C ALA A 313 -14.32 -30.83 -0.91
N GLU A 314 -13.32 -31.00 -1.79
CA GLU A 314 -11.91 -30.79 -1.46
C GLU A 314 -11.64 -29.32 -1.07
N SER A 315 -12.28 -28.37 -1.75
CA SER A 315 -12.14 -26.95 -1.46
C SER A 315 -12.67 -26.59 -0.07
N LYS A 316 -13.85 -27.10 0.30
CA LYS A 316 -14.47 -26.95 1.62
C LYS A 316 -13.65 -27.61 2.73
N MET A 317 -13.11 -28.80 2.48
CA MET A 317 -12.22 -29.47 3.43
C MET A 317 -10.96 -28.63 3.69
N PHE A 318 -10.37 -28.06 2.64
CA PHE A 318 -9.16 -27.27 2.79
C PHE A 318 -9.38 -25.94 3.53
N VAL A 319 -10.47 -25.22 3.25
CA VAL A 319 -10.77 -23.97 3.97
C VAL A 319 -11.09 -24.21 5.44
N LYS A 320 -11.82 -25.29 5.79
CA LYS A 320 -12.03 -25.71 7.19
C LYS A 320 -10.69 -25.98 7.89
N ALA A 321 -9.77 -26.68 7.20
CA ALA A 321 -8.44 -26.98 7.72
C ALA A 321 -7.56 -25.73 7.93
N LEU A 322 -7.65 -24.73 7.03
CA LEU A 322 -6.98 -23.43 7.21
C LEU A 322 -7.46 -22.73 8.49
N PHE A 323 -8.77 -22.70 8.73
CA PHE A 323 -9.35 -22.05 9.91
C PHE A 323 -8.96 -22.75 11.22
N ASP A 324 -8.87 -24.08 11.23
CA ASP A 324 -8.36 -24.84 12.38
C ASP A 324 -6.90 -24.50 12.73
N VAL A 325 -6.05 -24.29 11.71
CA VAL A 325 -4.65 -23.90 11.93
C VAL A 325 -4.58 -22.47 12.45
N TYR A 326 -5.33 -21.53 11.86
CA TYR A 326 -5.42 -20.16 12.40
C TYR A 326 -5.88 -20.15 13.87
N MET A 327 -6.85 -21.00 14.21
CA MET A 327 -7.37 -21.13 15.57
C MET A 327 -6.29 -21.57 16.57
N SER A 328 -5.45 -22.51 16.14
CA SER A 328 -4.33 -23.02 16.95
C SER A 328 -3.30 -21.92 17.28
N GLY A 329 -3.09 -20.97 16.36
CA GLY A 329 -2.06 -19.94 16.47
C GLY A 329 -0.65 -20.47 16.24
N ASP A 330 0.36 -19.62 16.48
CA ASP A 330 1.77 -20.02 16.41
C ASP A 330 2.15 -21.01 17.54
N SER A 331 3.44 -21.37 17.65
CA SER A 331 3.91 -22.28 18.70
C SER A 331 3.69 -21.77 20.14
N ARG A 332 3.32 -20.50 20.32
CA ARG A 332 2.98 -19.85 21.59
C ARG A 332 1.47 -19.61 21.72
N GLY A 333 0.68 -20.01 20.72
CA GLY A 333 -0.74 -19.70 20.61
C GLY A 333 -1.04 -18.27 20.17
N GLN A 334 -0.05 -17.54 19.62
CA GLN A 334 -0.24 -16.19 19.12
C GLN A 334 -1.12 -16.19 17.86
N PRO A 335 -2.02 -15.20 17.66
CA PRO A 335 -2.63 -15.01 16.36
C PRO A 335 -1.55 -14.80 15.28
N PHE A 336 -1.73 -15.45 14.13
CA PHE A 336 -0.90 -15.20 12.96
C PHE A 336 -1.16 -13.80 12.41
N PHE A 337 -0.13 -13.12 11.90
CA PHE A 337 -0.28 -11.78 11.33
C PHE A 337 -0.60 -11.84 9.84
N PHE A 338 -0.03 -12.83 9.16
CA PHE A 338 -0.20 -13.12 7.74
C PHE A 338 -0.40 -14.63 7.51
N PRO A 339 -0.67 -15.08 6.28
CA PRO A 339 -1.41 -14.27 5.33
C PRO A 339 -2.78 -13.93 5.93
N LYS A 340 -3.38 -12.78 5.59
CA LYS A 340 -4.71 -12.45 6.11
C LYS A 340 -5.77 -13.34 5.44
N PRO A 341 -6.62 -14.05 6.20
CA PRO A 341 -7.71 -14.82 5.63
C PRO A 341 -8.90 -13.89 5.34
N LEU A 342 -9.08 -13.54 4.06
CA LEU A 342 -10.24 -12.80 3.58
C LEU A 342 -11.32 -13.82 3.21
N LEU A 343 -12.30 -13.98 4.08
CA LEU A 343 -13.46 -14.84 3.85
C LEU A 343 -14.55 -14.06 3.13
N HIS A 344 -14.84 -14.46 1.91
CA HIS A 344 -15.91 -13.89 1.12
C HIS A 344 -17.26 -14.49 1.53
N ILE A 345 -18.21 -13.62 1.88
CA ILE A 345 -19.59 -13.93 2.17
C ILE A 345 -20.41 -13.46 0.97
N THR A 346 -20.87 -14.40 0.16
CA THR A 346 -21.65 -14.12 -1.06
C THR A 346 -23.13 -14.46 -0.88
N ASP A 347 -23.97 -14.09 -1.86
CA ASP A 347 -25.36 -14.55 -1.92
C ASP A 347 -25.50 -16.08 -2.02
N TYR A 348 -24.49 -16.79 -2.54
CA TYR A 348 -24.48 -18.25 -2.66
C TYR A 348 -23.99 -18.96 -1.40
N PHE A 349 -23.15 -18.31 -0.59
CA PHE A 349 -22.69 -18.83 0.70
C PHE A 349 -23.85 -19.38 1.53
N PHE A 350 -24.93 -18.61 1.66
CA PHE A 350 -26.12 -18.98 2.45
C PHE A 350 -26.97 -20.11 1.84
N LYS A 351 -26.64 -20.59 0.64
CA LYS A 351 -27.32 -21.69 -0.04
C LYS A 351 -26.55 -23.00 0.07
N GLU A 352 -25.28 -22.96 0.48
CA GLU A 352 -24.43 -24.14 0.54
C GLU A 352 -24.73 -25.02 1.76
N PRO A 353 -24.85 -26.34 1.61
CA PRO A 353 -24.94 -27.24 2.75
C PRO A 353 -23.76 -27.06 3.71
N GLY A 354 -24.04 -26.85 5.00
CA GLY A 354 -23.01 -26.68 6.03
C GLY A 354 -22.50 -25.25 6.24
N TRP A 355 -23.08 -24.25 5.55
CA TRP A 355 -22.66 -22.85 5.68
C TRP A 355 -22.78 -22.31 7.12
N GLU A 356 -23.80 -22.72 7.88
CA GLU A 356 -23.99 -22.28 9.27
C GLU A 356 -22.85 -22.77 10.17
N GLU A 357 -22.50 -24.05 10.07
CA GLU A 357 -21.40 -24.66 10.84
C GLU A 357 -20.06 -23.97 10.51
N PHE A 358 -19.80 -23.69 9.24
CA PHE A 358 -18.57 -23.03 8.83
C PHE A 358 -18.54 -21.55 9.25
N LEU A 359 -19.68 -20.84 9.17
CA LEU A 359 -19.76 -19.47 9.67
C LEU A 359 -19.51 -19.41 11.18
N ASP A 360 -20.04 -20.37 11.94
CA ASP A 360 -19.77 -20.51 13.37
C ASP A 360 -18.27 -20.71 13.64
N GLN A 361 -17.59 -21.60 12.90
CA GLN A 361 -16.14 -21.80 12.98
C GLN A 361 -15.36 -20.51 12.66
N ALA A 362 -15.76 -19.79 11.61
CA ALA A 362 -15.13 -18.53 11.21
C ALA A 362 -15.32 -17.41 12.24
N CYS A 363 -16.47 -17.38 12.89
CA CYS A 363 -16.80 -16.45 13.96
C CYS A 363 -16.12 -16.82 15.27
N GLU A 364 -15.94 -18.11 15.56
CA GLU A 364 -15.13 -18.58 16.69
C GLU A 364 -13.70 -18.11 16.54
N LEU A 365 -13.09 -18.31 15.36
CA LEU A 365 -11.75 -17.79 15.06
C LEU A 365 -11.65 -16.28 15.25
N SER A 366 -12.69 -15.55 14.84
CA SER A 366 -12.76 -14.10 14.99
C SER A 366 -12.86 -13.66 16.46
N SER A 367 -13.63 -14.38 17.28
CA SER A 367 -13.74 -14.09 18.71
C SER A 367 -12.44 -14.40 19.45
N GLU A 368 -11.81 -15.55 19.14
CA GLU A 368 -10.61 -16.03 19.83
C GLU A 368 -9.34 -15.28 19.42
N LYS A 369 -9.11 -15.14 18.11
CA LYS A 369 -7.85 -14.65 17.52
C LYS A 369 -8.03 -13.40 16.68
N GLY A 370 -9.24 -13.13 16.21
CA GLY A 370 -9.55 -11.97 15.39
C GLY A 370 -9.06 -12.06 13.95
N ASN A 371 -8.54 -13.20 13.49
CA ASN A 371 -7.86 -13.32 12.20
C ASN A 371 -8.74 -13.01 10.98
N THR A 372 -9.99 -13.48 10.98
CA THR A 372 -10.91 -13.44 9.83
C THR A 372 -11.29 -12.02 9.44
N TYR A 373 -11.23 -11.76 8.14
CA TYR A 373 -11.83 -10.58 7.50
C TYR A 373 -13.06 -11.05 6.73
N PHE A 374 -14.23 -10.50 7.03
CA PHE A 374 -15.46 -10.82 6.32
C PHE A 374 -15.65 -9.81 5.18
N VAL A 375 -15.51 -10.26 3.94
CA VAL A 375 -15.73 -9.48 2.73
C VAL A 375 -17.15 -9.77 2.22
N PHE A 376 -17.95 -8.73 1.99
CA PHE A 376 -19.36 -8.89 1.64
C PHE A 376 -19.62 -8.65 0.15
N ASP A 377 -19.82 -9.74 -0.58
CA ASP A 377 -20.05 -9.75 -2.02
C ASP A 377 -21.56 -9.85 -2.30
N ARG A 378 -22.19 -8.71 -2.56
CA ARG A 378 -23.64 -8.58 -2.75
C ARG A 378 -24.02 -8.46 -4.22
N GLY A 379 -25.23 -8.90 -4.54
CA GLY A 379 -25.87 -8.64 -5.84
C GLY A 379 -25.32 -9.52 -6.97
N GLY A 380 -24.67 -10.63 -6.65
CA GLY A 380 -24.03 -11.50 -7.64
C GLY A 380 -22.85 -10.86 -8.38
N VAL A 381 -22.37 -9.70 -7.93
CA VAL A 381 -21.17 -9.05 -8.47
C VAL A 381 -19.96 -9.78 -7.94
N ALA A 382 -19.14 -10.32 -8.84
CA ALA A 382 -17.86 -10.90 -8.47
C ALA A 382 -16.90 -9.77 -8.09
N LYS A 383 -16.29 -9.88 -6.92
CA LYS A 383 -15.26 -8.95 -6.45
C LYS A 383 -13.94 -9.68 -6.29
N LEU A 384 -12.88 -9.08 -6.82
CA LEU A 384 -11.51 -9.51 -6.55
C LEU A 384 -10.90 -8.61 -5.50
N SER A 385 -10.58 -9.19 -4.35
CA SER A 385 -9.89 -8.48 -3.28
C SER A 385 -8.38 -8.58 -3.49
N GLU A 386 -7.76 -7.52 -3.97
CA GLU A 386 -6.33 -7.40 -4.18
C GLU A 386 -5.70 -6.66 -2.99
N CYS A 387 -4.70 -7.19 -2.29
CA CYS A 387 -4.03 -6.44 -1.20
C CYS A 387 -4.99 -6.03 -0.03
N CYS A 388 -4.47 -5.22 0.91
CA CYS A 388 -4.98 -4.95 2.25
C CYS A 388 -6.50 -4.83 2.40
N ARG A 389 -7.14 -4.18 1.42
CA ARG A 389 -8.56 -3.86 1.33
C ARG A 389 -9.03 -3.74 -0.13
N LEU A 390 -8.12 -3.69 -1.10
CA LEU A 390 -8.46 -3.31 -2.47
C LEU A 390 -9.45 -4.33 -3.00
N SER A 391 -10.60 -3.91 -3.51
CA SER A 391 -11.62 -4.82 -4.01
C SER A 391 -12.22 -4.24 -5.27
N PHE A 392 -12.13 -4.94 -6.39
CA PHE A 392 -12.70 -4.49 -7.66
C PHE A 392 -13.89 -5.34 -8.06
N GLU A 393 -14.98 -4.69 -8.43
CA GLU A 393 -16.05 -5.33 -9.17
C GLU A 393 -15.53 -5.75 -10.55
N LEU A 394 -15.75 -7.01 -10.91
CA LEU A 394 -15.36 -7.54 -12.21
C LEU A 394 -16.24 -6.92 -13.30
N THR A 395 -15.60 -6.32 -14.30
CA THR A 395 -16.29 -5.86 -15.50
C THR A 395 -16.76 -7.06 -16.34
N PRO A 396 -17.66 -6.88 -17.31
CA PRO A 396 -18.03 -7.95 -18.24
C PRO A 396 -16.83 -8.57 -18.98
N GLU A 397 -15.81 -7.77 -19.28
CA GLU A 397 -14.55 -8.25 -19.85
C GLU A 397 -13.78 -9.13 -18.84
N ASP A 398 -13.74 -8.74 -17.56
CA ASP A 398 -13.07 -9.52 -16.52
C ASP A 398 -13.80 -10.84 -16.24
N LEU A 399 -15.14 -10.87 -16.30
CA LEU A 399 -15.93 -12.10 -16.18
C LEU A 399 -15.68 -13.07 -17.34
N ASP A 400 -15.43 -12.56 -18.56
CA ASP A 400 -15.02 -13.41 -19.67
C ASP A 400 -13.58 -13.92 -19.49
N GLU A 401 -12.68 -13.07 -19.00
CA GLU A 401 -11.31 -13.46 -18.65
C GLU A 401 -11.26 -14.47 -17.49
N ALA A 402 -12.25 -14.51 -16.60
CA ALA A 402 -12.34 -15.51 -15.53
C ALA A 402 -12.41 -16.95 -16.06
N LYS A 403 -12.85 -17.15 -17.31
CA LYS A 403 -12.75 -18.46 -18.02
C LYS A 403 -11.32 -18.90 -18.30
N HIS A 404 -10.38 -17.95 -18.26
CA HIS A 404 -8.95 -18.14 -18.37
C HIS A 404 -8.28 -17.65 -17.07
N PRO A 405 -8.50 -18.34 -15.94
CA PRO A 405 -8.22 -17.81 -14.61
C PRO A 405 -6.77 -17.36 -14.39
N TRP A 406 -5.81 -17.88 -15.17
CA TRP A 406 -4.42 -17.42 -15.13
C TRP A 406 -4.23 -15.97 -15.56
N LYS A 407 -5.18 -15.38 -16.32
CA LYS A 407 -5.18 -13.97 -16.75
C LYS A 407 -5.66 -12.99 -15.68
N MET A 408 -6.29 -13.48 -14.62
CA MET A 408 -6.79 -12.68 -13.48
C MET A 408 -5.61 -12.19 -12.62
N ARG A 409 -4.88 -11.21 -13.13
CA ARG A 409 -3.72 -10.57 -12.49
C ARG A 409 -3.95 -9.06 -12.52
N TYR A 410 -4.12 -8.46 -11.34
CA TYR A 410 -4.47 -7.05 -11.21
C TYR A 410 -3.42 -6.29 -10.42
N CYS A 411 -3.39 -4.98 -10.61
CA CYS A 411 -2.43 -4.08 -10.01
C CYS A 411 -3.06 -2.71 -9.73
N ALA A 412 -2.73 -2.14 -8.58
CA ALA A 412 -2.81 -0.71 -8.37
C ALA A 412 -1.42 -0.11 -8.62
N LEU A 413 -1.33 0.86 -9.52
CA LEU A 413 -0.06 1.42 -9.93
C LEU A 413 0.48 2.44 -8.92
N GLN A 414 -0.42 3.22 -8.32
CA GLN A 414 -0.09 4.28 -7.38
C GLN A 414 -1.29 4.63 -6.50
N ASN A 415 -1.00 5.10 -5.29
CA ASN A 415 -1.94 5.72 -4.37
C ASN A 415 -1.54 7.18 -4.07
N VAL A 416 -2.50 8.11 -4.15
CA VAL A 416 -2.34 9.51 -3.76
C VAL A 416 -3.50 9.92 -2.85
N THR A 417 -3.22 10.25 -1.59
CA THR A 417 -4.26 10.62 -0.62
C THR A 417 -4.41 12.12 -0.47
N LEU A 418 -5.65 12.61 -0.43
CA LEU A 418 -5.99 14.01 -0.15
C LEU A 418 -6.10 14.29 1.36
N ASN A 419 -5.70 15.49 1.78
CA ASN A 419 -5.83 15.96 3.16
C ASN A 419 -7.14 16.76 3.35
N LEU A 420 -8.26 16.05 3.53
CA LEU A 420 -9.57 16.71 3.66
C LEU A 420 -9.66 17.73 4.83
N PRO A 421 -9.07 17.48 6.02
CA PRO A 421 -9.02 18.51 7.07
C PRO A 421 -8.41 19.82 6.60
N ARG A 422 -7.35 19.77 5.80
CA ARG A 422 -6.73 20.99 5.27
C ARG A 422 -7.61 21.70 4.25
N ALA A 423 -8.32 20.96 3.39
CA ALA A 423 -9.31 21.57 2.49
C ALA A 423 -10.36 22.36 3.29
N ALA A 424 -10.80 21.81 4.43
CA ALA A 424 -11.69 22.49 5.38
C ALA A 424 -11.08 23.79 5.93
N TYR A 425 -9.81 23.77 6.31
CA TYR A 425 -9.14 24.96 6.86
C TYR A 425 -9.00 26.08 5.81
N ARG A 426 -8.85 25.71 4.54
CA ARG A 426 -8.71 26.65 3.42
C ARG A 426 -10.05 27.25 2.97
N CYS A 427 -11.16 26.53 3.12
CA CYS A 427 -12.48 27.02 2.71
C CYS A 427 -13.13 28.01 3.68
N ASN A 428 -12.63 28.11 4.92
CA ASN A 428 -13.15 29.02 5.96
C ASN A 428 -14.67 28.91 6.19
N GLY A 429 -15.22 27.69 6.08
CA GLY A 429 -16.63 27.40 6.30
C GLY A 429 -17.53 27.56 5.07
N ASP A 430 -16.99 27.93 3.91
CA ASP A 430 -17.75 27.97 2.66
C ASP A 430 -17.72 26.61 1.93
N GLU A 431 -18.88 25.98 1.81
CA GLU A 431 -19.01 24.65 1.19
C GLU A 431 -18.69 24.68 -0.31
N GLU A 432 -19.03 25.76 -1.03
CA GLU A 432 -18.70 25.87 -2.46
C GLU A 432 -17.17 25.87 -2.66
N THR A 433 -16.46 26.72 -1.92
CA THR A 433 -14.99 26.76 -1.91
C THR A 433 -14.38 25.41 -1.49
N LEU A 434 -15.01 24.67 -0.56
CA LEU A 434 -14.53 23.33 -0.18
C LEU A 434 -14.50 22.38 -1.38
N PHE A 435 -15.59 22.32 -2.16
CA PHE A 435 -15.66 21.45 -3.34
C PHE A 435 -14.66 21.89 -4.41
N GLU A 436 -14.46 23.18 -4.61
CA GLU A 436 -13.43 23.70 -5.54
C GLU A 436 -12.02 23.25 -5.14
N ILE A 437 -11.67 23.35 -3.86
CA ILE A 437 -10.35 22.91 -3.35
C ILE A 437 -10.16 21.39 -3.54
N ILE A 438 -11.19 20.60 -3.23
CA ILE A 438 -11.14 19.15 -3.41
C ILE A 438 -10.97 18.82 -4.90
N ASP A 439 -11.64 19.54 -5.80
CA ASP A 439 -11.47 19.38 -7.24
C ASP A 439 -10.03 19.61 -7.69
N GLU A 440 -9.43 20.74 -7.27
CA GLU A 440 -8.04 21.09 -7.56
C GLU A 440 -7.05 20.01 -7.08
N GLU A 441 -7.25 19.51 -5.86
CA GLU A 441 -6.40 18.48 -5.27
C GLU A 441 -6.56 17.12 -5.98
N MET A 442 -7.76 16.78 -6.46
CA MET A 442 -8.00 15.59 -7.27
C MET A 442 -7.37 15.70 -8.67
N GLU A 443 -7.37 16.88 -9.27
CA GLU A 443 -6.66 17.16 -10.52
C GLU A 443 -5.15 16.97 -10.35
N LEU A 444 -4.58 17.43 -9.24
CA LEU A 444 -3.17 17.19 -8.89
C LEU A 444 -2.87 15.69 -8.71
N ALA A 445 -3.75 14.95 -8.03
CA ALA A 445 -3.60 13.50 -7.87
C ALA A 445 -3.64 12.76 -9.22
N ALA A 446 -4.56 13.14 -10.11
CA ALA A 446 -4.65 12.58 -11.46
C ALA A 446 -3.40 12.89 -12.31
N LYS A 447 -2.86 14.11 -12.20
CA LYS A 447 -1.60 14.50 -12.84
C LYS A 447 -0.43 13.66 -12.31
N ALA A 448 -0.37 13.39 -11.00
CA ALA A 448 0.64 12.53 -10.39
C ALA A 448 0.56 11.10 -10.93
N HIS A 449 -0.65 10.57 -11.10
CA HIS A 449 -0.88 9.25 -11.70
C HIS A 449 -0.32 9.15 -13.12
N LEU A 450 -0.57 10.15 -13.99
CA LEU A 450 -0.02 10.17 -15.34
C LEU A 450 1.52 10.16 -15.33
N GLN A 451 2.14 10.96 -14.47
CA GLN A 451 3.61 11.06 -14.38
C GLN A 451 4.25 9.78 -13.86
N LYS A 452 3.72 9.22 -12.76
CA LYS A 452 4.16 7.92 -12.25
C LYS A 452 3.96 6.82 -13.28
N ARG A 453 2.83 6.82 -14.00
CA ARG A 453 2.56 5.82 -15.04
C ARG A 453 3.55 5.92 -16.20
N ALA A 454 3.86 7.13 -16.67
CA ALA A 454 4.86 7.34 -17.70
C ALA A 454 6.25 6.86 -17.25
N PHE A 455 6.62 7.15 -16.00
CA PHE A 455 7.87 6.71 -15.40
C PHE A 455 7.97 5.18 -15.28
N ILE A 456 6.95 4.50 -14.76
CA ILE A 456 6.95 3.03 -14.69
C ILE A 456 6.96 2.42 -16.09
N LYS A 457 6.24 3.03 -17.05
CA LYS A 457 6.26 2.56 -18.44
C LYS A 457 7.66 2.63 -19.04
N SER A 458 8.42 3.71 -18.83
CA SER A 458 9.78 3.81 -19.38
C SER A 458 10.71 2.74 -18.82
N ILE A 459 10.50 2.30 -17.58
CA ILE A 459 11.24 1.18 -16.97
C ILE A 459 10.79 -0.16 -17.57
N LEU A 460 9.47 -0.37 -17.74
CA LEU A 460 8.94 -1.60 -18.34
C LEU A 460 9.34 -1.76 -19.82
N ASP A 461 9.50 -0.65 -20.55
CA ASP A 461 9.90 -0.64 -21.96
C ASP A 461 11.35 -1.17 -22.15
N LEU A 462 12.15 -1.29 -21.08
CA LEU A 462 13.45 -2.01 -21.09
C LEU A 462 13.29 -3.55 -21.18
N GLY A 463 12.06 -4.07 -21.05
CA GLY A 463 11.73 -5.47 -21.22
C GLY A 463 12.44 -6.40 -20.24
N LEU A 464 12.84 -7.59 -20.72
CA LEU A 464 13.49 -8.62 -19.91
C LEU A 464 14.91 -8.28 -19.44
N HIS A 465 15.48 -7.17 -19.94
CA HIS A 465 16.79 -6.65 -19.52
C HIS A 465 16.67 -5.53 -18.48
N GLY A 466 15.45 -5.06 -18.19
CA GLY A 466 15.19 -4.00 -17.24
C GLY A 466 15.05 -4.46 -15.79
N PRO A 467 15.01 -3.52 -14.84
CA PRO A 467 14.87 -3.84 -13.41
C PRO A 467 13.49 -4.39 -13.04
N LEU A 468 12.49 -4.24 -13.92
CA LEU A 468 11.15 -4.83 -13.77
C LEU A 468 10.95 -6.08 -14.64
N ALA A 469 12.02 -6.77 -15.07
CA ALA A 469 11.96 -7.89 -15.99
C ALA A 469 10.96 -9.00 -15.57
N ALA A 470 10.80 -9.27 -14.27
CA ALA A 470 9.82 -10.25 -13.79
C ALA A 470 8.37 -9.89 -14.15
N LEU A 471 8.07 -8.59 -14.22
CA LEU A 471 6.76 -8.07 -14.60
C LEU A 471 6.54 -8.03 -16.12
N CYS A 472 7.60 -8.22 -16.90
CA CYS A 472 7.58 -8.23 -18.37
C CYS A 472 7.53 -9.65 -18.97
N VAL A 473 7.63 -10.69 -18.13
CA VAL A 473 7.50 -12.09 -18.58
C VAL A 473 6.14 -12.31 -19.20
N SER A 474 6.11 -12.96 -20.36
CA SER A 474 4.88 -13.26 -21.10
C SER A 474 4.77 -14.77 -21.33
N HIS A 475 3.76 -15.39 -20.71
CA HIS A 475 3.38 -16.79 -20.93
C HIS A 475 2.00 -16.94 -21.57
N ASP A 476 1.24 -15.85 -21.68
CA ASP A 476 -0.13 -15.79 -22.18
C ASP A 476 -0.35 -14.62 -23.16
N ASP A 477 0.71 -14.30 -23.92
CA ASP A 477 0.79 -13.22 -24.91
C ASP A 477 0.64 -11.79 -24.35
N GLU A 478 0.66 -11.67 -23.02
CA GLU A 478 0.67 -10.41 -22.30
C GLU A 478 1.79 -10.41 -21.24
N GLY A 479 2.36 -9.24 -20.96
CA GLY A 479 3.29 -9.09 -19.83
C GLY A 479 2.61 -9.46 -18.52
N TYR A 480 3.37 -9.99 -17.57
CA TYR A 480 2.85 -10.38 -16.26
C TYR A 480 2.08 -9.23 -15.60
N LEU A 481 2.67 -8.02 -15.60
CA LEU A 481 1.97 -6.78 -15.26
C LEU A 481 1.17 -6.27 -16.46
N ARG A 482 -0.15 -6.36 -16.34
CA ARG A 482 -1.10 -5.92 -17.37
C ARG A 482 -1.40 -4.42 -17.23
N MET A 483 -0.51 -3.56 -17.75
CA MET A 483 -0.60 -2.10 -17.60
C MET A 483 -1.93 -1.48 -18.11
N ARG A 484 -2.66 -2.14 -19.01
CA ARG A 484 -4.00 -1.69 -19.46
C ARG A 484 -5.06 -1.82 -18.35
N LYS A 485 -4.92 -2.82 -17.48
CA LYS A 485 -5.84 -3.14 -16.38
C LYS A 485 -5.42 -2.48 -15.05
N ALA A 486 -4.30 -1.76 -15.03
CA ALA A 486 -3.78 -1.12 -13.83
C ALA A 486 -4.72 0.00 -13.33
N SER A 487 -5.04 -0.05 -12.04
CA SER A 487 -5.87 0.96 -11.37
C SER A 487 -5.00 2.02 -10.70
N HIS A 488 -5.57 3.20 -10.46
CA HIS A 488 -4.92 4.34 -9.84
C HIS A 488 -5.82 4.84 -8.72
N LEU A 489 -5.27 5.02 -7.53
CA LEU A 489 -6.05 5.20 -6.31
C LEU A 489 -5.97 6.65 -5.84
N ILE A 490 -7.14 7.25 -5.66
CA ILE A 490 -7.29 8.50 -4.92
C ILE A 490 -7.76 8.17 -3.52
N GLY A 491 -6.86 8.38 -2.56
CA GLY A 491 -7.07 8.08 -1.17
C GLY A 491 -7.76 9.21 -0.40
N ILE A 492 -8.49 8.83 0.65
CA ILE A 492 -9.20 9.76 1.53
C ILE A 492 -8.60 9.71 2.95
N LEU A 493 -8.45 10.86 3.60
CA LEU A 493 -8.07 10.96 5.01
C LEU A 493 -8.77 12.12 5.72
N GLY A 494 -9.28 11.87 6.93
CA GLY A 494 -9.79 12.89 7.85
C GLY A 494 -11.17 13.45 7.49
N LEU A 495 -12.07 12.65 6.92
CA LEU A 495 -13.44 13.09 6.61
C LEU A 495 -14.17 13.62 7.87
N ASN A 496 -13.98 12.96 9.01
CA ASN A 496 -14.60 13.38 10.27
C ASN A 496 -14.15 14.78 10.71
N GLU A 497 -12.84 15.06 10.65
CA GLU A 497 -12.31 16.38 11.04
C GLU A 497 -12.61 17.45 9.99
N MET A 498 -12.71 17.09 8.71
CA MET A 498 -13.15 18.03 7.67
C MET A 498 -14.57 18.52 7.91
N VAL A 499 -15.54 17.61 8.10
CA VAL A 499 -16.94 18.04 8.33
C VAL A 499 -17.09 18.77 9.66
N GLU A 500 -16.33 18.38 10.69
CA GLU A 500 -16.31 19.06 11.99
C GLU A 500 -15.78 20.50 11.84
N ALA A 501 -14.77 20.69 11.01
CA ALA A 501 -14.20 22.01 10.76
C ALA A 501 -15.11 22.95 9.97
N VAL A 502 -15.92 22.42 9.05
CA VAL A 502 -16.88 23.21 8.25
C VAL A 502 -18.18 23.47 9.00
N THR A 503 -18.76 22.44 9.61
CA THR A 503 -20.12 22.51 10.17
C THR A 503 -20.15 22.77 11.67
N GLY A 504 -19.02 22.60 12.37
CA GLY A 504 -18.96 22.59 13.83
C GLY A 504 -19.49 21.31 14.49
N CYS A 505 -19.85 20.29 13.70
CA CYS A 505 -20.33 18.99 14.18
C CYS A 505 -19.56 17.85 13.50
N GLN A 506 -19.23 16.81 14.25
CA GLN A 506 -18.65 15.58 13.70
C GLN A 506 -19.68 14.81 12.87
N LEU A 507 -19.19 13.88 12.03
CA LEU A 507 -20.02 13.10 11.09
C LEU A 507 -21.27 12.48 11.71
N HIS A 508 -21.21 12.08 12.98
CA HIS A 508 -22.26 11.36 13.67
C HIS A 508 -23.17 12.26 14.53
N GLU A 509 -22.85 13.55 14.66
CA GLU A 509 -23.50 14.48 15.61
C GLU A 509 -24.67 15.25 14.98
N SER A 510 -24.65 15.48 13.66
CA SER A 510 -25.74 16.17 12.98
C SER A 510 -26.03 15.59 11.59
N LYS A 511 -27.30 15.67 11.18
CA LYS A 511 -27.72 15.22 9.85
C LYS A 511 -27.04 16.04 8.74
N HIS A 512 -26.78 17.32 8.99
CA HIS A 512 -26.07 18.19 8.05
C HIS A 512 -24.62 17.74 7.86
N ALA A 513 -23.88 17.44 8.95
CA ALA A 513 -22.50 16.94 8.87
C ALA A 513 -22.43 15.58 8.17
N GLU A 514 -23.39 14.68 8.44
CA GLU A 514 -23.51 13.40 7.76
C GLU A 514 -23.74 13.57 6.25
N GLN A 515 -24.68 14.46 5.88
CA GLN A 515 -25.00 14.76 4.47
C GLN A 515 -23.85 15.42 3.73
N LEU A 516 -23.14 16.35 4.36
CA LEU A 516 -21.94 16.97 3.79
C LEU A 516 -20.84 15.92 3.54
N GLY A 517 -20.60 15.04 4.52
CA GLY A 517 -19.66 13.94 4.38
C GLY A 517 -20.00 13.01 3.21
N GLN A 518 -21.27 12.64 3.07
CA GLN A 518 -21.74 11.84 1.93
C GLN A 518 -21.60 12.58 0.60
N ALA A 519 -21.97 13.87 0.54
CA ALA A 519 -21.87 14.69 -0.66
C ALA A 519 -20.42 14.82 -1.15
N VAL A 520 -19.47 15.02 -0.24
CA VAL A 520 -18.03 15.06 -0.59
C VAL A 520 -17.56 13.73 -1.16
N ILE A 521 -17.86 12.60 -0.51
CA ILE A 521 -17.42 11.29 -1.03
C ILE A 521 -18.10 10.97 -2.38
N GLN A 522 -19.37 11.34 -2.55
CA GLN A 522 -20.07 11.18 -3.81
C GLN A 522 -19.45 12.03 -4.92
N TYR A 523 -19.13 13.30 -4.63
CA TYR A 523 -18.43 14.19 -5.55
C TYR A 523 -17.09 13.60 -5.98
N MET A 524 -16.31 13.13 -5.01
CA MET A 524 -15.01 12.52 -5.28
C MET A 524 -15.14 11.24 -6.15
N ASP A 525 -16.15 10.38 -5.95
CA ASP A 525 -16.35 9.19 -6.81
C ASP A 525 -16.72 9.59 -8.25
N LEU A 526 -17.63 10.56 -8.40
CA LEU A 526 -18.02 11.09 -9.72
C LEU A 526 -16.83 11.74 -10.42
N LYS A 527 -16.00 12.49 -9.69
CA LYS A 527 -14.78 13.10 -10.22
C LYS A 527 -13.76 12.04 -10.64
N CYS A 528 -13.60 10.95 -9.88
CA CYS A 528 -12.78 9.80 -10.30
C CYS A 528 -13.26 9.19 -11.64
N GLN A 529 -14.58 9.08 -11.85
CA GLN A 529 -15.15 8.59 -13.12
C GLN A 529 -14.86 9.56 -14.27
N GLN A 530 -15.11 10.86 -14.06
CA GLN A 530 -14.81 11.90 -15.04
C GLN A 530 -13.32 11.91 -15.42
N LEU A 531 -12.42 11.83 -14.43
CA LEU A 531 -10.98 11.76 -14.66
C LEU A 531 -10.58 10.48 -15.39
N SER A 532 -11.23 9.36 -15.08
CA SER A 532 -10.97 8.08 -15.74
C SER A 532 -11.29 8.14 -17.23
N GLU A 533 -12.46 8.67 -17.58
CA GLU A 533 -12.88 8.88 -18.97
C GLU A 533 -11.96 9.86 -19.70
N ARG A 534 -11.67 11.01 -19.08
CA ARG A 534 -10.86 12.07 -19.68
C ARG A 534 -9.42 11.65 -19.95
N LEU A 535 -8.83 10.85 -19.05
CA LEU A 535 -7.41 10.50 -19.08
C LEU A 535 -7.13 9.08 -19.62
N GLY A 536 -8.17 8.27 -19.84
CA GLY A 536 -8.02 6.87 -20.23
C GLY A 536 -7.33 6.02 -19.14
N LEU A 537 -7.51 6.38 -17.87
CA LEU A 537 -6.99 5.67 -16.71
C LEU A 537 -8.16 5.05 -15.93
N LYS A 538 -7.96 3.92 -15.24
CA LYS A 538 -8.91 3.46 -14.22
C LYS A 538 -8.56 4.14 -12.90
N ILE A 539 -9.27 5.21 -12.54
CA ILE A 539 -9.11 5.97 -11.29
C ILE A 539 -10.28 5.69 -10.36
N VAL A 540 -10.01 5.33 -9.11
CA VAL A 540 -11.03 4.95 -8.13
C VAL A 540 -10.67 5.44 -6.73
N LEU A 541 -11.68 5.61 -5.88
CA LEU A 541 -11.49 5.98 -4.48
C LEU A 541 -11.07 4.81 -3.60
N GLU A 542 -10.15 5.09 -2.68
CA GLU A 542 -9.69 4.16 -1.66
C GLU A 542 -9.84 4.74 -0.25
N GLN A 543 -10.31 3.89 0.67
CA GLN A 543 -10.22 4.15 2.10
C GLN A 543 -8.80 3.87 2.61
N THR A 544 -7.89 4.84 2.39
CA THR A 544 -6.46 4.76 2.71
C THR A 544 -6.19 4.19 4.11
N PRO A 545 -5.38 3.12 4.27
CA PRO A 545 -5.04 2.60 5.60
C PRO A 545 -4.35 3.62 6.52
N ALA A 546 -3.67 4.62 5.94
CA ALA A 546 -3.10 5.83 6.55
C ALA A 546 -2.33 5.59 7.85
N GLU A 547 -1.41 4.61 7.84
CA GLU A 547 -0.62 4.26 9.01
C GLU A 547 0.28 5.41 9.49
N SER A 548 1.07 5.97 8.57
CA SER A 548 1.91 7.14 8.80
C SER A 548 1.25 8.44 8.36
N THR A 549 0.42 8.39 7.31
CA THR A 549 -0.20 9.57 6.68
C THR A 549 -1.06 10.36 7.66
N ALA A 550 -1.82 9.69 8.55
CA ALA A 550 -2.65 10.33 9.57
C ALA A 550 -1.84 11.23 10.52
N LEU A 551 -0.69 10.74 10.99
CA LEU A 551 0.25 11.52 11.82
C LEU A 551 0.95 12.62 11.00
N ARG A 552 1.33 12.31 9.76
CA ARG A 552 2.06 13.22 8.87
C ARG A 552 1.24 14.47 8.57
N PHE A 553 0.00 14.32 8.15
CA PHE A 553 -0.88 15.46 7.87
C PHE A 553 -1.13 16.29 9.13
N ALA A 554 -1.44 15.67 10.27
CA ALA A 554 -1.59 16.38 11.54
C ALA A 554 -0.35 17.24 11.88
N LYS A 555 0.87 16.70 11.70
CA LYS A 555 2.12 17.44 11.93
C LYS A 555 2.39 18.57 10.94
N LEU A 556 1.97 18.42 9.68
CA LEU A 556 2.13 19.46 8.66
C LEU A 556 1.12 20.59 8.86
N ASP A 557 -0.11 20.23 9.21
CA ASP A 557 -1.19 21.18 9.49
C ASP A 557 -0.93 21.97 10.77
N LEU A 558 -0.38 21.36 11.83
CA LEU A 558 0.05 22.12 13.01
C LEU A 558 1.14 23.15 12.72
N ARG A 559 2.00 22.89 11.74
CA ARG A 559 3.05 23.84 11.35
C ARG A 559 2.50 24.98 10.51
N THR A 560 1.50 24.70 9.68
CA THR A 560 1.00 25.66 8.66
C THR A 560 -0.24 26.43 9.15
N TYR A 561 -1.13 25.75 9.87
CA TYR A 561 -2.41 26.25 10.39
C TYR A 561 -2.55 25.99 11.90
N PRO A 562 -1.60 26.42 12.75
CA PRO A 562 -1.55 26.05 14.17
C PRO A 562 -2.85 26.34 14.93
N ASP A 563 -3.46 27.50 14.68
CA ASP A 563 -4.64 27.97 15.43
C ASP A 563 -5.91 27.19 15.13
N VAL A 564 -6.05 26.72 13.88
CA VAL A 564 -7.23 25.97 13.41
C VAL A 564 -7.01 24.48 13.60
N ALA A 565 -5.87 23.95 13.17
CA ALA A 565 -5.56 22.52 13.22
C ALA A 565 -5.58 21.96 14.65
N ARG A 566 -5.12 22.75 15.64
CA ARG A 566 -5.10 22.33 17.06
C ARG A 566 -6.50 22.04 17.62
N LYS A 567 -7.57 22.59 17.01
CA LYS A 567 -8.95 22.35 17.45
C LYS A 567 -9.48 20.98 17.03
N TYR A 568 -9.06 20.48 15.87
CA TYR A 568 -9.66 19.31 15.24
C TYR A 568 -8.77 18.06 15.30
N ILE A 569 -7.45 18.24 15.35
CA ILE A 569 -6.50 17.13 15.54
C ILE A 569 -6.81 16.38 16.84
N LYS A 570 -6.85 15.04 16.75
CA LYS A 570 -7.13 14.14 17.86
C LYS A 570 -5.84 13.70 18.56
N GLY A 571 -5.97 12.99 19.67
CA GLY A 571 -4.85 12.54 20.49
C GLY A 571 -4.35 13.58 21.51
N SER A 572 -3.05 13.60 21.77
CA SER A 572 -2.43 14.44 22.82
C SER A 572 -1.25 15.25 22.29
N PHE A 573 -1.35 16.58 22.39
CA PHE A 573 -0.27 17.50 22.01
C PHE A 573 0.93 17.41 22.95
N ASP A 574 0.72 17.15 24.24
CA ASP A 574 1.78 17.10 25.26
C ASP A 574 2.74 15.93 25.02
N THR A 575 2.22 14.81 24.53
CA THR A 575 3.01 13.60 24.22
C THR A 575 3.45 13.54 22.76
N GLY A 576 2.91 14.41 21.89
CA GLY A 576 3.09 14.33 20.44
C GLY A 576 2.36 13.15 19.77
N GLU A 577 1.51 12.43 20.50
CA GLU A 577 0.66 11.34 20.00
C GLU A 577 -0.62 11.90 19.37
N ILE A 578 -0.45 12.63 18.27
CA ILE A 578 -1.51 13.32 17.53
C ILE A 578 -1.86 12.60 16.22
N TYR A 579 -3.10 12.71 15.76
CA TYR A 579 -3.53 12.08 14.51
C TYR A 579 -4.84 12.69 13.97
N TYR A 580 -5.12 12.44 12.69
CA TYR A 580 -6.47 12.56 12.11
C TYR A 580 -7.16 11.20 12.02
N THR A 581 -8.48 11.19 12.10
CA THR A 581 -9.27 9.97 11.98
C THR A 581 -9.08 9.37 10.60
N ASN A 582 -8.96 8.04 10.54
CA ASN A 582 -8.57 7.35 9.33
C ASN A 582 -9.67 7.41 8.27
N SER A 583 -9.37 7.98 7.10
CA SER A 583 -10.26 8.00 5.93
C SER A 583 -11.67 8.50 6.24
N THR A 584 -12.64 7.59 6.16
CA THR A 584 -14.07 7.82 6.34
C THR A 584 -14.61 7.21 7.64
N HIS A 585 -13.75 6.72 8.52
CA HIS A 585 -14.17 6.18 9.81
C HIS A 585 -14.80 7.28 10.67
N LEU A 586 -15.72 6.86 11.53
CA LEU A 586 -16.19 7.70 12.64
C LEU A 586 -15.09 7.88 13.70
N ASN A 587 -15.21 8.93 14.49
CA ASN A 587 -14.30 9.22 15.60
C ASN A 587 -14.05 7.98 16.47
N TYR A 588 -12.79 7.65 16.72
CA TYR A 588 -12.42 6.47 17.49
C TYR A 588 -12.89 6.52 18.94
N LYS A 589 -13.07 7.69 19.55
CA LYS A 589 -13.61 7.84 20.93
C LYS A 589 -15.11 7.60 21.04
N LEU A 590 -15.82 7.53 19.92
CA LEU A 590 -17.26 7.38 19.92
C LEU A 590 -17.66 5.99 20.43
N VAL A 591 -18.25 5.95 21.63
CA VAL A 591 -18.89 4.75 22.18
C VAL A 591 -20.27 4.63 21.56
N GLN A 592 -20.48 3.58 20.76
CA GLN A 592 -21.74 3.31 20.07
C GLN A 592 -21.94 1.80 19.87
N ASP A 593 -23.14 1.41 19.46
CA ASP A 593 -23.42 0.03 19.06
C ASP A 593 -22.59 -0.36 17.81
N PRO A 594 -21.91 -1.53 17.80
CA PRO A 594 -21.14 -1.97 16.64
C PRO A 594 -21.95 -2.09 15.34
N ILE A 595 -23.24 -2.46 15.41
CA ILE A 595 -24.11 -2.52 14.22
C ILE A 595 -24.41 -1.12 13.69
N ASP A 596 -24.65 -0.15 14.58
CA ASP A 596 -24.86 1.25 14.19
C ASP A 596 -23.60 1.80 13.50
N LYS A 597 -22.42 1.51 14.05
CA LYS A 597 -21.13 1.88 13.43
C LYS A 597 -21.00 1.31 12.02
N VAL A 598 -21.20 0.00 11.86
CA VAL A 598 -21.09 -0.69 10.57
C VAL A 598 -22.11 -0.17 9.56
N THR A 599 -23.32 0.13 10.01
CA THR A 599 -24.38 0.68 9.15
C THR A 599 -24.04 2.09 8.68
N ARG A 600 -23.65 2.98 9.61
CA ARG A 600 -23.30 4.38 9.30
C ARG A 600 -22.08 4.50 8.41
N GLU A 601 -20.99 3.80 8.73
CA GLU A 601 -19.80 3.79 7.87
C GLU A 601 -20.10 3.13 6.53
N GLY A 602 -20.93 2.08 6.54
CA GLY A 602 -21.31 1.31 5.36
C GLY A 602 -21.96 2.14 4.25
N VAL A 603 -22.69 3.21 4.57
CA VAL A 603 -23.31 4.13 3.58
C VAL A 603 -22.27 4.72 2.61
N LEU A 604 -21.03 4.90 3.06
CA LEU A 604 -19.97 5.46 2.23
C LEU A 604 -19.25 4.41 1.36
N HIS A 605 -19.36 3.12 1.72
CA HIS A 605 -18.55 2.06 1.10
C HIS A 605 -18.86 1.83 -0.39
N PRO A 606 -20.10 1.93 -0.90
CA PRO A 606 -20.39 1.78 -2.33
C PRO A 606 -19.66 2.78 -3.23
N MET A 607 -19.32 3.97 -2.71
CA MET A 607 -18.58 5.00 -3.44
C MET A 607 -17.06 4.75 -3.44
N ILE A 608 -16.57 3.84 -2.60
CA ILE A 608 -15.14 3.54 -2.43
C ILE A 608 -14.82 2.21 -3.14
N LYS A 609 -14.60 2.31 -4.45
CA LYS A 609 -14.46 1.16 -5.37
C LYS A 609 -13.08 0.47 -5.36
N ALA A 610 -12.13 0.95 -4.55
CA ALA A 610 -10.88 0.27 -4.27
C ALA A 610 -10.79 -0.21 -2.82
N GLY A 611 -11.93 -0.50 -2.19
CA GLY A 611 -11.95 -1.16 -0.89
C GLY A 611 -12.20 -0.25 0.30
N ALA A 612 -13.10 -0.70 1.18
CA ALA A 612 -13.44 -0.05 2.43
C ALA A 612 -13.71 -1.10 3.52
N ILE A 613 -13.31 -0.80 4.74
CA ILE A 613 -13.45 -1.69 5.90
C ILE A 613 -13.99 -0.91 7.10
N THR A 614 -14.76 -1.59 7.93
CA THR A 614 -15.08 -1.15 9.29
C THR A 614 -14.42 -2.07 10.31
N HIS A 615 -13.70 -1.48 11.25
CA HIS A 615 -13.11 -2.20 12.38
C HIS A 615 -14.06 -2.20 13.57
N VAL A 616 -14.33 -3.40 14.10
CA VAL A 616 -15.03 -3.58 15.37
C VAL A 616 -13.96 -3.85 16.44
N TRP A 617 -13.63 -2.81 17.21
CA TRP A 617 -12.62 -2.87 18.28
C TRP A 617 -13.18 -3.57 19.51
N MET A 618 -12.66 -4.77 19.81
CA MET A 618 -13.17 -5.61 20.89
C MET A 618 -12.38 -5.46 22.19
N GLY A 619 -11.14 -4.99 22.12
CA GLY A 619 -10.25 -4.97 23.29
C GLY A 619 -10.09 -6.37 23.88
N GLU A 620 -10.29 -6.48 25.20
CA GLU A 620 -10.27 -7.75 25.94
C GLU A 620 -11.59 -8.53 25.91
N HIS A 621 -12.66 -8.03 25.24
CA HIS A 621 -13.97 -8.69 25.20
C HIS A 621 -14.04 -9.85 24.22
N LYS A 622 -14.50 -11.01 24.69
CA LYS A 622 -14.60 -12.26 23.91
C LYS A 622 -16.07 -12.57 23.63
N PRO A 623 -16.66 -11.99 22.56
CA PRO A 623 -18.07 -12.16 22.27
C PRO A 623 -18.41 -13.61 21.92
N ASP A 624 -19.65 -14.03 22.18
CA ASP A 624 -20.14 -15.33 21.74
C ASP A 624 -20.00 -15.45 20.21
N PRO A 625 -19.36 -16.51 19.69
CA PRO A 625 -19.28 -16.79 18.25
C PRO A 625 -20.64 -16.70 17.54
N LYS A 626 -21.73 -17.13 18.19
CA LYS A 626 -23.08 -17.04 17.61
C LYS A 626 -23.59 -15.61 17.47
N ALA A 627 -23.21 -14.73 18.41
CA ALA A 627 -23.51 -13.31 18.31
C ALA A 627 -22.74 -12.67 17.14
N LEU A 628 -21.49 -13.07 16.93
CA LEU A 628 -20.70 -12.65 15.75
C LEU A 628 -21.29 -13.20 14.44
N ALA A 629 -21.73 -14.46 14.41
CA ALA A 629 -22.40 -15.03 13.23
C ALA A 629 -23.68 -14.24 12.88
N SER A 630 -24.52 -13.94 13.90
CA SER A 630 -25.68 -13.08 13.71
C SER A 630 -25.29 -11.67 13.23
N PHE A 631 -24.19 -11.11 13.74
CA PHE A 631 -23.67 -9.81 13.32
C PHE A 631 -23.28 -9.81 11.84
N VAL A 632 -22.53 -10.83 11.40
CA VAL A 632 -22.09 -10.99 10.01
C VAL A 632 -23.30 -11.13 9.07
N ILE A 633 -24.28 -11.96 9.43
CA ILE A 633 -25.52 -12.13 8.65
C ILE A 633 -26.28 -10.81 8.54
N LYS A 634 -26.49 -10.10 9.66
CA LYS A 634 -27.20 -8.82 9.67
C LYS A 634 -26.45 -7.75 8.87
N THR A 635 -25.13 -7.70 8.99
CA THR A 635 -24.28 -6.79 8.20
C THR A 635 -24.43 -7.05 6.70
N PHE A 636 -24.41 -8.32 6.28
CA PHE A 636 -24.62 -8.67 4.87
C PHE A 636 -26.00 -8.25 4.37
N ARG A 637 -27.06 -8.53 5.15
CA ARG A 637 -28.46 -8.32 4.71
C ARG A 637 -28.99 -6.90 4.86
N HIS A 638 -28.46 -6.11 5.80
CA HIS A 638 -29.08 -4.86 6.25
C HIS A 638 -28.14 -3.66 6.25
N SER A 639 -26.95 -3.78 5.66
CA SER A 639 -26.03 -2.65 5.48
C SER A 639 -25.36 -2.71 4.12
N GLU A 640 -24.76 -1.61 3.71
CA GLU A 640 -23.94 -1.50 2.50
C GLU A 640 -22.44 -1.68 2.79
N ASN A 641 -22.09 -2.09 4.01
CA ASN A 641 -20.71 -2.24 4.42
C ASN A 641 -20.00 -3.31 3.59
N ALA A 642 -18.88 -2.93 2.96
CA ALA A 642 -18.08 -3.82 2.11
C ALA A 642 -17.25 -4.87 2.87
N GLN A 643 -16.74 -4.56 4.07
CA GLN A 643 -15.84 -5.46 4.79
C GLN A 643 -15.82 -5.16 6.29
N VAL A 644 -15.82 -6.20 7.12
CA VAL A 644 -15.67 -6.05 8.58
C VAL A 644 -14.53 -6.92 9.10
N ALA A 645 -13.78 -6.38 10.06
CA ALA A 645 -12.83 -7.14 10.88
C ALA A 645 -13.08 -6.92 12.37
N PHE A 646 -13.13 -8.03 13.11
CA PHE A 646 -13.17 -8.03 14.57
C PHE A 646 -11.74 -7.97 15.12
N SER A 647 -11.48 -6.99 15.99
CA SER A 647 -10.13 -6.64 16.42
C SER A 647 -9.96 -6.81 17.93
N PRO A 648 -9.66 -8.04 18.41
CA PRO A 648 -9.22 -8.26 19.78
C PRO A 648 -7.83 -7.69 20.02
N GLU A 649 -7.53 -7.46 21.29
CA GLU A 649 -6.20 -7.05 21.75
C GLU A 649 -5.59 -8.18 22.59
N PHE A 650 -4.27 -8.33 22.52
CA PHE A 650 -3.52 -9.30 23.32
C PHE A 650 -2.24 -8.67 23.86
N THR A 651 -1.69 -9.26 24.90
CA THR A 651 -0.36 -8.94 25.44
C THR A 651 0.50 -10.20 25.38
N ILE A 652 1.73 -10.09 24.85
CA ILE A 652 2.74 -11.14 25.02
C ILE A 652 3.72 -10.74 26.10
N CYS A 653 4.21 -11.71 26.86
CA CYS A 653 5.40 -11.56 27.68
C CYS A 653 6.64 -12.02 26.90
N ASN A 654 7.65 -11.16 26.78
CA ASN A 654 8.89 -11.48 26.07
C ASN A 654 9.81 -12.42 26.87
N GLU A 655 9.61 -12.54 28.19
CA GLU A 655 10.38 -13.48 29.02
C GLU A 655 9.82 -14.91 29.01
N CYS A 656 8.53 -15.08 29.33
CA CYS A 656 7.93 -16.42 29.49
C CYS A 656 7.04 -16.86 28.33
N ASN A 657 6.91 -16.03 27.28
CA ASN A 657 6.07 -16.26 26.10
C ASN A 657 4.57 -16.47 26.39
N HIS A 658 4.11 -16.11 27.60
CA HIS A 658 2.68 -16.14 27.92
C HIS A 658 1.94 -15.09 27.10
N ILE A 659 0.77 -15.47 26.58
CA ILE A 659 -0.13 -14.58 25.86
C ILE A 659 -1.42 -14.50 26.64
N GLU A 660 -1.84 -13.27 26.91
CA GLU A 660 -3.10 -12.96 27.54
C GLU A 660 -3.92 -12.02 26.65
N ARG A 661 -5.24 -12.03 26.85
CA ARG A 661 -6.16 -11.18 26.11
C ARG A 661 -6.28 -9.83 26.82
N GLY A 662 -6.37 -8.75 26.06
CA GLY A 662 -6.28 -7.38 26.55
C GLY A 662 -4.85 -6.83 26.50
N LEU A 663 -4.73 -5.51 26.65
CA LEU A 663 -3.45 -4.80 26.78
C LEU A 663 -3.12 -4.61 28.26
N SER A 664 -1.97 -5.13 28.68
CA SER A 664 -1.47 -5.04 30.05
C SER A 664 -0.03 -4.53 30.05
N ASP A 665 0.35 -3.81 31.10
CA ASP A 665 1.72 -3.32 31.31
C ASP A 665 2.62 -4.35 32.02
N SER A 666 2.07 -5.50 32.43
CA SER A 666 2.83 -6.57 33.09
C SER A 666 2.21 -7.95 32.83
N CYS A 667 3.04 -8.99 32.80
CA CYS A 667 2.61 -10.36 32.57
C CYS A 667 1.91 -10.94 33.80
N SER A 668 0.65 -11.38 33.65
CA SER A 668 -0.11 -12.04 34.74
C SER A 668 0.50 -13.36 35.24
N ARG A 669 1.38 -14.00 34.46
CA ARG A 669 1.99 -15.29 34.79
C ARG A 669 3.31 -15.18 35.56
N CYS A 670 4.23 -14.31 35.13
CA CYS A 670 5.57 -14.18 35.74
C CYS A 670 5.83 -12.82 36.39
N GLY A 671 4.94 -11.84 36.25
CA GLY A 671 5.08 -10.49 36.79
C GLY A 671 6.07 -9.59 36.05
N SER A 672 6.67 -10.04 34.94
CA SER A 672 7.59 -9.21 34.16
C SER A 672 6.87 -8.04 33.50
N ALA A 673 7.53 -6.87 33.48
CA ALA A 673 7.11 -5.68 32.74
C ALA A 673 7.60 -5.69 31.28
N ASP A 674 8.40 -6.69 30.87
CA ASP A 674 8.81 -6.86 29.49
C ASP A 674 7.69 -7.55 28.68
N VAL A 675 6.70 -6.75 28.35
CA VAL A 675 5.52 -7.15 27.59
C VAL A 675 5.32 -6.28 26.35
N ASP A 676 4.63 -6.82 25.36
CA ASP A 676 4.25 -6.06 24.16
C ASP A 676 2.82 -6.37 23.74
N GLY A 677 2.06 -5.31 23.45
CA GLY A 677 0.71 -5.41 22.93
C GLY A 677 0.69 -5.94 21.50
N ILE A 678 -0.33 -6.74 21.17
CA ILE A 678 -0.67 -7.21 19.84
C ILE A 678 -2.07 -6.74 19.54
N THR A 679 -2.21 -5.93 18.50
CA THR A 679 -3.52 -5.48 18.02
C THR A 679 -3.42 -5.06 16.56
N ARG A 680 -4.56 -4.80 15.92
CA ARG A 680 -4.58 -4.33 14.54
C ARG A 680 -4.23 -2.84 14.49
N VAL A 681 -3.19 -2.49 13.72
CA VAL A 681 -2.80 -1.08 13.55
C VAL A 681 -3.81 -0.35 12.67
N THR A 682 -3.95 -0.77 11.43
CA THR A 682 -4.91 -0.21 10.47
C THR A 682 -5.65 -1.32 9.74
N GLY A 683 -5.00 -2.43 9.44
CA GLY A 683 -5.63 -3.54 8.72
C GLY A 683 -4.89 -4.86 8.79
N TYR A 684 -4.04 -5.05 9.81
CA TYR A 684 -3.29 -6.28 10.11
C TYR A 684 -2.76 -6.21 11.55
N PHE A 685 -2.46 -7.37 12.15
CA PHE A 685 -1.89 -7.44 13.50
C PHE A 685 -0.40 -7.10 13.50
N THR A 686 0.03 -6.37 14.52
CA THR A 686 1.44 -6.06 14.76
C THR A 686 1.65 -5.77 16.24
N ARG A 687 2.92 -5.74 16.64
CA ARG A 687 3.37 -5.28 17.95
C ARG A 687 3.10 -3.79 18.13
N THR A 688 2.54 -3.38 19.26
CA THR A 688 2.30 -1.96 19.56
C THR A 688 3.58 -1.15 19.74
N SER A 689 4.67 -1.80 20.19
CA SER A 689 6.00 -1.19 20.32
C SER A 689 6.57 -0.66 18.99
N SER A 690 6.17 -1.24 17.85
CA SER A 690 6.61 -0.83 16.52
C SER A 690 5.85 0.36 15.95
N TRP A 691 4.77 0.82 16.59
CA TRP A 691 3.89 1.84 16.04
C TRP A 691 4.48 3.25 16.15
N ASN A 692 4.10 4.12 15.21
CA ASN A 692 4.37 5.54 15.31
C ASN A 692 3.50 6.21 16.41
N ALA A 693 3.82 7.46 16.75
CA ALA A 693 3.14 8.19 17.82
C ALA A 693 1.63 8.41 17.56
N GLY A 694 1.24 8.64 16.31
CA GLY A 694 -0.16 8.88 15.95
C GLY A 694 -1.02 7.63 16.15
N LYS A 695 -0.52 6.45 15.76
CA LYS A 695 -1.24 5.19 15.97
C LYS A 695 -1.30 4.76 17.42
N ARG A 696 -0.32 5.12 18.25
CA ARG A 696 -0.43 4.94 19.71
C ARG A 696 -1.49 5.87 20.31
N GLY A 697 -1.54 7.13 19.87
CA GLY A 697 -2.61 8.06 20.25
C GLY A 697 -4.00 7.52 19.85
N GLU A 698 -4.11 7.04 18.61
CA GLU A 698 -5.33 6.40 18.10
C GLU A 698 -5.73 5.19 18.97
N LEU A 699 -4.79 4.31 19.33
CA LEU A 699 -5.05 3.13 20.17
C LEU A 699 -5.65 3.47 21.54
N ARG A 700 -5.15 4.54 22.18
CA ARG A 700 -5.69 5.03 23.46
C ARG A 700 -7.12 5.52 23.31
N ASP A 701 -7.40 6.16 22.18
CA ASP A 701 -8.68 6.79 21.89
C ASP A 701 -9.75 5.81 21.37
N ARG A 702 -9.37 4.60 20.94
CA ARG A 702 -10.33 3.58 20.48
C ARG A 702 -11.33 3.20 21.58
N ALA A 703 -12.59 3.50 21.33
CA ALA A 703 -13.72 2.97 22.07
C ALA A 703 -13.78 1.45 21.84
N ARG A 704 -13.70 0.70 22.95
CA ARG A 704 -13.84 -0.76 22.98
C ARG A 704 -15.27 -1.05 23.41
N GLY A 705 -16.04 -1.72 22.56
CA GLY A 705 -17.45 -2.00 22.79
C GLY A 705 -17.71 -3.50 22.88
N PRO A 706 -18.52 -3.99 23.84
CA PRO A 706 -18.98 -5.37 23.78
C PRO A 706 -19.91 -5.54 22.57
N VAL A 707 -19.63 -6.50 21.70
CA VAL A 707 -20.61 -6.94 20.69
C VAL A 707 -21.68 -7.73 21.43
N LYS A 708 -22.79 -7.08 21.79
CA LYS A 708 -23.96 -7.75 22.35
C LYS A 708 -24.81 -8.29 21.20
N ALA A 709 -25.36 -9.50 21.35
CA ALA A 709 -26.41 -9.94 20.44
C ALA A 709 -27.57 -8.92 20.53
N PRO A 710 -28.00 -8.31 19.41
CA PRO A 710 -29.19 -7.48 19.44
C PRO A 710 -30.38 -8.37 19.84
N ALA A 711 -31.20 -7.88 20.78
CA ALA A 711 -32.43 -8.55 21.20
C ALA A 711 -33.38 -8.83 20.02
#